data_AF-A0A424QCR4-F1
#
_entry.id   AF-A0A424QCR4-F1
#
_cell.length_a   1.000
_cell.length_b   1.000
_cell.length_c   1.000
_cell.angle_alpha   90.00
_cell.angle_beta   90.00
_cell.angle_gamma   90.00
#
_symmetry.space_group_name_H-M   'P 1'
#
loop_
_entity.id
_entity.type
_entity.pdbx_description
1 polymer ?
#
loop_
_entity_poly.entity_id
_entity_poly.type
_entity_poly.pdbx_seq_one_letter_code
_entity_poly.pdbx_strand_id
1 'polypeptide(L)'
;MAGNRLVVHSTALSLIVLMIMMILSPVAEHSNLNEEKISETSGRQLDDVDCSGYTFEDLFDYNFALFNIDIEDDWATSSMSATAYVNGSNSATVRENLDGLFDGAPGGNNSWISTDEREAVREIGPKCIVDMDTRLGIREGIPHRGGVDWNDFEFVEEGIALDEVDLVPTGHAEERNCQNLLAASNCTEVPVSVTDDLQIALFVKSGESNNMRFDQLPNKGDSNFTLALNVTNMTNADLLLTFPIIQGLRISNFSMQDDGIEINSHEPEEIYLPDGSLRVKQHVDYNKADWPMGRNLFIDFTTSAPESNDIPQWSGAAPNNNSIIPVMTGMEYLAVTGEEISTWASDSNGWAMECEFANSAWSSRQDSNGNLFITSTSTISSTAECSIKDPFGAQNNDTLTFTFGQPFTADGQINDGENIDFTINPTGLVNELSVVAHAHQTQTMGTSRSVSVTSDSVTISLPMEGLKPGSVMVMGSAQNSNMLTLNFMLDFELEKISLPPVLDLTVNFEGNNATWDASGLKFTLKGEVLDPDGEAVTLGLSLCGSQATDFTKVGKNWEIDVSIATCVQQGITEYDVIISATDESGIVSTLNVLIKNQYDSDDTSDGSSDDSSDDSESSGLPSVSLLATLSVTLLGAAFARRKLE
;
A
#
# COMPACT_ATOMS: atom_id res chain seq x y z
N MET A 1 -45.74 -79.43 -1.78
CA MET A 1 -45.67 -78.29 -2.71
C MET A 1 -46.36 -77.10 -2.06
N ALA A 2 -45.58 -76.15 -1.58
CA ALA A 2 -45.97 -74.76 -1.29
C ALA A 2 -44.66 -74.05 -0.92
N GLY A 3 -44.29 -73.04 -1.71
CA GLY A 3 -43.04 -72.31 -1.55
C GLY A 3 -43.21 -70.93 -0.92
N ASN A 4 -42.04 -70.35 -0.69
CA ASN A 4 -41.70 -68.93 -0.62
C ASN A 4 -41.90 -68.11 0.68
N ARG A 5 -40.72 -67.72 1.19
CA ARG A 5 -40.22 -66.35 1.45
C ARG A 5 -40.89 -65.52 2.55
N LEU A 6 -40.14 -65.31 3.64
CA LEU A 6 -40.22 -64.14 4.51
C LEU A 6 -38.87 -63.94 5.23
N VAL A 7 -37.87 -63.40 4.52
CA VAL A 7 -36.67 -62.79 5.10
C VAL A 7 -36.25 -61.61 4.20
N VAL A 8 -37.00 -60.50 4.24
CA VAL A 8 -36.56 -59.19 3.74
C VAL A 8 -37.43 -58.12 4.43
N HIS A 9 -37.07 -57.66 5.64
CA HIS A 9 -37.61 -56.39 6.19
C HIS A 9 -36.71 -55.69 7.23
N SER A 10 -35.50 -56.20 7.53
CA SER A 10 -34.61 -55.56 8.51
C SER A 10 -33.52 -54.67 7.91
N THR A 11 -33.28 -54.72 6.59
CA THR A 11 -32.17 -54.01 5.94
C THR A 11 -32.59 -52.68 5.31
N ALA A 12 -33.84 -52.54 4.87
CA ALA A 12 -34.34 -51.30 4.27
C ALA A 12 -34.63 -50.19 5.29
N LEU A 13 -35.11 -50.55 6.49
CA LEU A 13 -35.34 -49.56 7.57
C LEU A 13 -34.03 -49.01 8.15
N SER A 14 -32.99 -49.84 8.21
CA SER A 14 -31.68 -49.42 8.72
C SER A 14 -30.94 -48.49 7.76
N LEU A 15 -31.17 -48.63 6.44
CA LEU A 15 -30.60 -47.75 5.41
C LEU A 15 -31.29 -46.38 5.36
N ILE A 16 -32.60 -46.31 5.64
CA ILE A 16 -33.34 -45.04 5.69
C ILE A 16 -32.97 -44.23 6.95
N VAL A 17 -32.76 -44.90 8.10
CA VAL A 17 -32.29 -44.24 9.33
C VAL A 17 -30.83 -43.76 9.19
N LEU A 18 -29.99 -44.47 8.44
CA LEU A 18 -28.61 -44.04 8.16
C LEU A 18 -28.55 -42.85 7.18
N MET A 19 -29.44 -42.79 6.18
CA MET A 19 -29.55 -41.66 5.25
C MET A 19 -30.09 -40.38 5.91
N ILE A 20 -30.96 -40.49 6.92
CA ILE A 20 -31.48 -39.33 7.67
C ILE A 20 -30.44 -38.78 8.66
N MET A 21 -29.52 -39.61 9.16
CA MET A 21 -28.40 -39.19 10.03
C MET A 21 -27.24 -38.52 9.27
N MET A 22 -27.19 -38.61 7.94
CA MET A 22 -26.15 -37.96 7.09
C MET A 22 -26.53 -36.56 6.59
N ILE A 23 -27.75 -36.07 6.89
CA ILE A 23 -28.24 -34.75 6.47
C ILE A 23 -28.10 -33.70 7.61
N LEU A 24 -27.64 -34.12 8.79
CA LEU A 24 -27.47 -33.27 9.98
C LEU A 24 -26.05 -33.40 10.56
N SER A 25 -25.07 -32.92 9.81
CA SER A 25 -23.77 -32.48 10.36
C SER A 25 -23.06 -31.62 9.32
N PRO A 26 -22.51 -30.45 9.71
CA PRO A 26 -21.79 -29.58 8.79
C PRO A 26 -20.46 -30.22 8.38
N VAL A 27 -20.06 -29.91 7.15
CA VAL A 27 -18.86 -30.34 6.45
C VAL A 27 -17.60 -29.97 7.23
N ALA A 28 -16.67 -30.92 7.36
CA ALA A 28 -15.27 -30.67 7.66
C ALA A 28 -14.45 -31.03 6.41
N GLU A 29 -13.65 -30.09 5.91
CA GLU A 29 -12.45 -30.39 5.12
C GLU A 29 -11.20 -29.94 5.92
N HIS A 30 -10.19 -30.81 5.90
CA HIS A 30 -8.85 -30.71 6.48
C HIS A 30 -7.88 -30.20 5.37
N SER A 31 -6.72 -29.54 5.56
CA SER A 31 -5.87 -29.26 6.74
C SER A 31 -4.60 -28.47 6.32
N ASN A 32 -3.96 -27.79 7.32
CA ASN A 32 -2.55 -27.33 7.46
C ASN A 32 -2.24 -25.90 6.95
N LEU A 33 -1.58 -24.96 7.66
CA LEU A 33 -0.64 -24.98 8.80
C LEU A 33 -0.76 -23.69 9.66
N ASN A 34 -0.52 -23.83 10.97
CA ASN A 34 -0.17 -22.83 11.99
C ASN A 34 -0.42 -21.34 11.71
N GLU A 35 -1.54 -20.83 12.22
CA GLU A 35 -1.62 -19.46 12.73
C GLU A 35 -1.64 -19.52 14.25
N GLU A 36 -0.81 -18.67 14.85
CA GLU A 36 -0.76 -18.43 16.27
C GLU A 36 -2.17 -18.09 16.77
N LYS A 37 -2.64 -18.86 17.75
CA LYS A 37 -3.92 -18.66 18.40
C LYS A 37 -3.88 -17.32 19.13
N ILE A 38 -4.30 -16.23 18.49
CA ILE A 38 -4.69 -15.01 19.18
C ILE A 38 -5.85 -15.43 20.08
N SER A 39 -5.60 -15.40 21.39
CA SER A 39 -6.59 -15.73 22.40
C SER A 39 -7.74 -14.73 22.26
N GLU A 40 -8.91 -15.18 21.83
CA GLU A 40 -10.16 -14.49 22.10
C GLU A 40 -10.25 -14.29 23.62
N THR A 41 -9.93 -13.09 24.08
CA THR A 41 -10.26 -12.65 25.43
C THR A 41 -11.75 -12.40 25.44
N SER A 42 -12.47 -13.28 26.15
CA SER A 42 -13.88 -13.17 26.52
C SER A 42 -14.40 -11.72 26.50
N GLY A 43 -15.15 -11.34 25.47
CA GLY A 43 -15.97 -10.14 25.47
C GLY A 43 -16.85 -10.16 26.72
N ARG A 44 -16.51 -9.32 27.70
CA ARG A 44 -17.31 -9.12 28.90
C ARG A 44 -18.31 -8.03 28.56
N GLN A 45 -19.58 -8.41 28.42
CA GLN A 45 -20.68 -7.46 28.48
C GLN A 45 -20.59 -6.68 29.81
N LEU A 46 -20.03 -5.47 29.74
CA LEU A 46 -20.43 -4.38 30.60
C LEU A 46 -21.86 -4.03 30.18
N ASP A 47 -22.80 -4.08 31.12
CA ASP A 47 -24.17 -3.62 30.92
C ASP A 47 -24.16 -2.15 30.47
N ASP A 48 -25.08 -1.77 29.57
CA ASP A 48 -25.29 -0.44 28.94
C ASP A 48 -24.61 0.72 29.68
N VAL A 49 -23.56 1.28 29.08
CA VAL A 49 -23.09 2.63 29.44
C VAL A 49 -24.10 3.59 28.83
N ASP A 50 -24.94 4.18 29.68
CA ASP A 50 -25.93 5.19 29.27
C ASP A 50 -25.22 6.51 28.94
N CYS A 51 -24.92 6.68 27.66
CA CYS A 51 -24.32 7.89 27.11
C CYS A 51 -25.39 8.90 26.63
N SER A 52 -26.67 8.66 26.93
CA SER A 52 -27.75 9.54 26.50
C SER A 52 -27.64 10.92 27.14
N GLY A 53 -27.71 11.96 26.31
CA GLY A 53 -27.64 13.35 26.74
C GLY A 53 -26.22 13.91 26.93
N TYR A 54 -25.17 13.10 26.73
CA TYR A 54 -23.83 13.62 26.51
C TYR A 54 -23.66 14.03 25.05
N THR A 55 -22.87 15.07 24.82
CA THR A 55 -22.42 15.45 23.49
C THR A 55 -20.93 15.16 23.32
N PHE A 56 -20.47 15.12 22.07
CA PHE A 56 -19.06 14.86 21.76
C PHE A 56 -18.12 15.78 22.55
N GLU A 57 -18.45 17.07 22.67
CA GLU A 57 -17.67 18.10 23.36
C GLU A 57 -17.74 17.99 24.89
N ASP A 58 -18.69 17.24 25.44
CA ASP A 58 -18.74 16.94 26.88
C ASP A 58 -17.74 15.86 27.27
N LEU A 59 -17.42 14.96 26.33
CA LEU A 59 -16.47 13.88 26.54
C LEU A 59 -15.07 14.25 26.07
N PHE A 60 -14.96 14.99 24.97
CA PHE A 60 -13.70 15.30 24.30
C PHE A 60 -13.44 16.82 24.32
N ASP A 61 -12.55 17.25 25.21
CA ASP A 61 -11.99 18.61 25.15
C ASP A 61 -10.81 18.62 24.17
N TYR A 62 -10.94 19.32 23.06
CA TYR A 62 -9.95 19.33 21.99
C TYR A 62 -9.46 20.74 21.66
N ASN A 63 -8.25 20.81 21.11
CA ASN A 63 -7.66 22.06 20.64
C ASN A 63 -8.08 22.37 19.21
N PHE A 64 -8.28 21.34 18.41
CA PHE A 64 -8.80 21.43 17.05
C PHE A 64 -9.53 20.13 16.71
N ALA A 65 -10.67 20.24 16.01
CA ALA A 65 -11.36 19.07 15.46
C ALA A 65 -11.64 19.27 13.97
N LEU A 66 -11.51 18.18 13.21
CA LEU A 66 -11.91 18.11 11.82
C LEU A 66 -13.06 17.12 11.69
N PHE A 67 -14.18 17.56 11.12
CA PHE A 67 -15.33 16.73 10.80
C PHE A 67 -15.50 16.69 9.29
N ASN A 68 -15.36 15.52 8.66
CA ASN A 68 -15.70 15.30 7.26
C ASN A 68 -16.99 14.49 7.21
N ILE A 69 -18.00 15.03 6.53
CA ILE A 69 -19.31 14.43 6.39
C ILE A 69 -19.59 14.35 4.89
N ASP A 70 -19.66 13.14 4.37
CA ASP A 70 -20.01 12.88 2.98
C ASP A 70 -21.46 12.35 2.96
N ILE A 71 -22.35 13.04 2.25
CA ILE A 71 -23.73 12.59 2.01
C ILE A 71 -23.69 11.69 0.77
N GLU A 72 -24.28 10.50 0.87
CA GLU A 72 -24.21 9.50 -0.19
C GLU A 72 -25.29 9.72 -1.26
N ASP A 73 -25.10 9.14 -2.45
CA ASP A 73 -25.96 9.30 -3.64
C ASP A 73 -27.44 8.93 -3.41
N ASP A 74 -27.72 8.12 -2.40
CA ASP A 74 -29.09 7.74 -2.06
C ASP A 74 -29.85 8.86 -1.34
N TRP A 75 -29.17 9.92 -0.89
CA TRP A 75 -29.73 11.01 -0.08
C TRP A 75 -30.48 10.51 1.16
N ALA A 76 -29.99 9.42 1.75
CA ALA A 76 -30.53 8.81 2.98
C ALA A 76 -29.43 8.31 3.92
N THR A 77 -28.23 8.07 3.40
CA THR A 77 -27.05 7.65 4.16
C THR A 77 -25.94 8.68 4.09
N SER A 78 -25.07 8.66 5.09
CA SER A 78 -23.90 9.53 5.15
C SER A 78 -22.75 8.83 5.86
N SER A 79 -21.54 9.09 5.38
CA SER A 79 -20.30 8.68 6.01
C SER A 79 -19.65 9.89 6.71
N MET A 80 -19.34 9.73 7.99
CA MET A 80 -18.68 10.74 8.80
C MET A 80 -17.33 10.21 9.27
N SER A 81 -16.29 11.03 9.08
CA SER A 81 -15.03 10.87 9.78
C SER A 81 -14.75 12.11 10.62
N ALA A 82 -14.29 11.91 11.85
CA ALA A 82 -13.96 13.01 12.75
C ALA A 82 -12.63 12.75 13.43
N THR A 83 -11.77 13.77 13.51
CA THR A 83 -10.49 13.68 14.21
C THR A 83 -10.37 14.84 15.19
N ALA A 84 -10.23 14.52 16.47
CA ALA A 84 -9.98 15.49 17.53
C ALA A 84 -8.49 15.47 17.92
N TYR A 85 -7.85 16.64 17.85
CA TYR A 85 -6.46 16.85 18.26
C TYR A 85 -6.42 17.51 19.62
N VAL A 86 -5.76 16.85 20.57
CA VAL A 86 -5.74 17.25 21.97
C VAL A 86 -4.31 17.39 22.46
N ASN A 87 -3.99 18.51 23.09
CA ASN A 87 -2.64 18.81 23.58
C ASN A 87 -2.62 19.34 25.02
N GLY A 88 -1.47 19.15 25.65
CA GLY A 88 -1.16 19.70 26.96
C GLY A 88 -2.19 19.35 28.03
N SER A 89 -2.78 20.38 28.67
CA SER A 89 -3.74 20.17 29.77
C SER A 89 -5.05 19.54 29.32
N ASN A 90 -5.45 19.72 28.06
CA ASN A 90 -6.69 19.13 27.56
C ASN A 90 -6.56 17.60 27.43
N SER A 91 -5.35 17.09 27.18
CA SER A 91 -5.10 15.64 27.10
C SER A 91 -5.33 14.96 28.44
N ALA A 92 -4.97 15.63 29.54
CA ALA A 92 -5.24 15.14 30.88
C ALA A 92 -6.76 15.12 31.18
N THR A 93 -7.48 16.18 30.79
CA THR A 93 -8.95 16.25 30.92
C THR A 93 -9.64 15.13 30.15
N VAL A 94 -9.23 14.85 28.91
CA VAL A 94 -9.82 13.79 28.10
C VAL A 94 -9.56 12.41 28.72
N ARG A 95 -8.35 12.16 29.23
CA ARG A 95 -8.05 10.90 29.95
C ARG A 95 -8.88 10.76 31.23
N GLU A 96 -9.08 11.84 31.98
CA GLU A 96 -9.92 11.86 33.19
C GLU A 96 -11.39 11.59 32.85
N ASN A 97 -11.92 12.21 31.78
CA ASN A 97 -13.28 11.98 31.32
C ASN A 97 -13.49 10.53 30.86
N LEU A 98 -12.54 9.97 30.11
CA LEU A 98 -12.62 8.58 29.64
C LEU A 98 -12.45 7.56 30.78
N ASP A 99 -11.54 7.79 31.74
CA ASP A 99 -11.42 6.98 32.95
C ASP A 99 -12.73 6.99 33.76
N GLY A 100 -13.36 8.16 33.89
CA GLY A 100 -14.66 8.32 34.55
C GLY A 100 -15.81 7.62 33.82
N LEU A 101 -15.78 7.54 32.48
CA LEU A 101 -16.80 6.86 31.68
C LEU A 101 -16.89 5.36 31.99
N PHE A 102 -15.79 4.75 32.44
CA PHE A 102 -15.73 3.34 32.79
C PHE A 102 -15.96 3.06 34.29
N ASP A 103 -16.60 3.98 35.03
CA ASP A 103 -16.93 3.77 36.45
C ASP A 103 -17.73 2.47 36.67
N GLY A 104 -17.12 1.51 37.36
CA GLY A 104 -17.67 0.16 37.60
C GLY A 104 -17.07 -0.96 36.74
N ALA A 105 -16.27 -0.63 35.72
CA ALA A 105 -15.45 -1.61 35.00
C ALA A 105 -14.17 -1.97 35.79
N PRO A 106 -13.61 -3.18 35.65
CA PRO A 106 -12.34 -3.54 36.28
C PRO A 106 -11.18 -2.70 35.73
N GLY A 107 -10.84 -1.63 36.45
CA GLY A 107 -9.81 -0.66 36.05
C GLY A 107 -10.33 0.76 35.97
N GLY A 108 -11.61 0.95 35.67
CA GLY A 108 -12.20 2.27 35.50
C GLY A 108 -12.28 3.09 36.79
N ASN A 109 -12.29 4.41 36.59
CA ASN A 109 -12.40 5.45 37.60
C ASN A 109 -11.38 5.30 38.74
N ASN A 110 -10.13 5.00 38.38
CA ASN A 110 -9.05 4.80 39.35
C ASN A 110 -7.93 5.85 39.25
N SER A 111 -8.12 6.87 38.39
CA SER A 111 -7.16 7.92 38.03
C SER A 111 -5.97 7.44 37.19
N TRP A 112 -6.06 6.27 36.59
CA TRP A 112 -5.11 5.70 35.63
C TRP A 112 -5.88 5.19 34.43
N ILE A 113 -5.33 5.42 33.24
CA ILE A 113 -5.87 4.88 32.00
C ILE A 113 -4.95 3.80 31.47
N SER A 114 -5.53 2.65 31.16
CA SER A 114 -4.82 1.42 30.80
C SER A 114 -5.05 0.99 29.37
N THR A 115 -4.15 0.17 28.83
CA THR A 115 -4.33 -0.44 27.51
C THR A 115 -5.57 -1.33 27.43
N ASP A 116 -6.02 -1.92 28.55
CA ASP A 116 -7.26 -2.71 28.60
C ASP A 116 -8.49 -1.79 28.49
N GLU A 117 -8.47 -0.61 29.11
CA GLU A 117 -9.54 0.39 28.99
C GLU A 117 -9.57 1.04 27.62
N ARG A 118 -8.41 1.23 26.98
CA ARG A 118 -8.35 1.65 25.58
C ARG A 118 -9.15 0.71 24.67
N GLU A 119 -8.98 -0.61 24.81
CA GLU A 119 -9.75 -1.55 23.98
C GLU A 119 -11.25 -1.49 24.34
N ALA A 120 -11.58 -1.22 25.60
CA ALA A 120 -12.97 -0.96 26.00
C ALA A 120 -13.54 0.33 25.36
N VAL A 121 -12.74 1.40 25.17
CA VAL A 121 -13.16 2.58 24.39
C VAL A 121 -13.54 2.20 22.96
N ARG A 122 -12.77 1.32 22.32
CA ARG A 122 -13.07 0.86 20.95
C ARG A 122 -14.32 -0.02 20.87
N GLU A 123 -14.63 -0.78 21.92
CA GLU A 123 -15.79 -1.68 21.98
C GLU A 123 -17.08 -0.97 22.44
N ILE A 124 -16.99 -0.06 23.40
CA ILE A 124 -18.13 0.63 24.04
C ILE A 124 -18.40 1.99 23.38
N GLY A 125 -17.36 2.67 22.90
CA GLY A 125 -17.49 4.00 22.29
C GLY A 125 -18.52 4.08 21.16
N PRO A 126 -18.62 3.10 20.23
CA PRO A 126 -19.67 3.10 19.21
C PRO A 126 -21.09 3.10 19.80
N LYS A 127 -21.35 2.34 20.87
CA LYS A 127 -22.66 2.33 21.55
C LYS A 127 -22.97 3.68 22.16
N CYS A 128 -21.97 4.30 22.77
CA CYS A 128 -22.12 5.63 23.34
C CYS A 128 -22.43 6.69 22.30
N ILE A 129 -21.75 6.66 21.15
CA ILE A 129 -21.92 7.65 20.08
C ILE A 129 -23.31 7.54 19.44
N VAL A 130 -23.88 6.34 19.36
CA VAL A 130 -25.23 6.14 18.80
C VAL A 130 -26.31 6.83 19.61
N ASP A 131 -26.11 6.94 20.92
CA ASP A 131 -27.01 7.66 21.82
C ASP A 131 -26.74 9.17 21.87
N MET A 132 -25.70 9.67 21.17
CA MET A 132 -25.40 11.09 21.08
C MET A 132 -26.18 11.77 19.96
N ASP A 133 -26.49 13.06 20.19
CA ASP A 133 -27.04 13.93 19.17
C ASP A 133 -25.95 14.28 18.14
N THR A 134 -26.20 13.98 16.86
CA THR A 134 -25.31 14.35 15.74
C THR A 134 -25.28 15.86 15.53
N ARG A 135 -26.29 16.58 16.06
CA ARG A 135 -26.48 18.03 15.95
C ARG A 135 -26.67 18.51 14.51
N LEU A 136 -26.96 17.61 13.59
CA LEU A 136 -27.16 17.86 12.17
C LEU A 136 -28.60 17.58 11.80
N GLY A 137 -29.23 18.53 11.13
CA GLY A 137 -30.58 18.38 10.59
C GLY A 137 -30.67 18.95 9.19
N ILE A 138 -31.39 18.27 8.30
CA ILE A 138 -31.64 18.75 6.93
C ILE A 138 -33.15 18.93 6.71
N ARG A 139 -33.54 19.88 5.86
CA ARG A 139 -34.96 20.08 5.55
C ARG A 139 -35.18 20.72 4.19
N GLU A 140 -35.98 20.07 3.35
CA GLU A 140 -36.37 20.62 2.05
C GLU A 140 -37.37 21.78 2.15
N GLY A 141 -37.36 22.61 1.11
CA GLY A 141 -38.30 23.71 0.87
C GLY A 141 -37.68 25.09 1.02
N ILE A 142 -38.50 26.04 1.49
CA ILE A 142 -38.05 27.41 1.77
C ILE A 142 -37.06 27.42 2.93
N PRO A 143 -36.14 28.41 3.00
CA PRO A 143 -35.23 28.55 4.13
C PRO A 143 -35.91 28.40 5.48
N HIS A 144 -35.44 27.44 6.29
CA HIS A 144 -35.95 27.18 7.64
C HIS A 144 -34.99 27.72 8.71
N ARG A 145 -35.53 28.17 9.84
CA ARG A 145 -34.76 28.64 11.00
C ARG A 145 -35.46 28.21 12.29
N GLY A 146 -34.69 27.94 13.34
CA GLY A 146 -35.20 27.62 14.68
C GLY A 146 -35.81 26.22 14.80
N GLY A 147 -36.70 26.04 15.78
CA GLY A 147 -37.30 24.75 16.16
C GLY A 147 -38.41 24.28 15.22
N VAL A 148 -38.05 23.99 13.97
CA VAL A 148 -38.88 23.19 13.07
C VAL A 148 -38.59 21.70 13.28
N ASP A 149 -39.44 20.84 12.72
CA ASP A 149 -39.22 19.40 12.67
C ASP A 149 -38.10 19.10 11.66
N TRP A 150 -36.87 18.97 12.14
CA TRP A 150 -35.71 18.70 11.29
C TRP A 150 -35.66 17.22 10.92
N ASN A 151 -35.15 16.91 9.72
CA ASN A 151 -34.76 15.54 9.42
C ASN A 151 -33.36 15.34 9.99
N ASP A 152 -33.32 14.87 11.22
CA ASP A 152 -32.10 14.74 12.00
C ASP A 152 -31.27 13.57 11.50
N PHE A 153 -29.95 13.76 11.49
CA PHE A 153 -29.04 12.67 11.22
C PHE A 153 -28.93 11.80 12.47
N GLU A 154 -28.94 10.49 12.28
CA GLU A 154 -28.76 9.49 13.32
C GLU A 154 -27.49 8.69 13.05
N PHE A 155 -26.72 8.44 14.10
CA PHE A 155 -25.60 7.52 14.06
C PHE A 155 -26.07 6.06 13.89
N VAL A 156 -25.26 5.25 13.20
CA VAL A 156 -25.50 3.82 12.99
C VAL A 156 -24.41 3.02 13.70
N GLU A 157 -24.78 2.33 14.79
CA GLU A 157 -23.84 1.62 15.69
C GLU A 157 -22.87 0.71 14.93
N GLU A 158 -23.43 -0.13 14.05
CA GLU A 158 -22.67 -1.12 13.31
C GLU A 158 -21.65 -0.48 12.36
N GLY A 159 -21.91 0.75 11.91
CA GLY A 159 -21.07 1.52 11.00
C GLY A 159 -19.96 2.32 11.66
N ILE A 160 -19.96 2.49 13.00
CA ILE A 160 -18.97 3.33 13.69
C ILE A 160 -17.74 2.50 14.07
N ALA A 161 -16.56 3.05 13.79
CA ALA A 161 -15.31 2.62 14.36
C ALA A 161 -14.58 3.80 15.00
N LEU A 162 -13.87 3.51 16.10
CA LEU A 162 -13.04 4.46 16.82
C LEU A 162 -11.60 3.98 16.86
N ASP A 163 -10.69 4.93 16.76
CA ASP A 163 -9.28 4.72 17.02
C ASP A 163 -8.68 5.89 17.79
N GLU A 164 -7.54 5.65 18.40
CA GLU A 164 -6.83 6.61 19.22
C GLU A 164 -5.34 6.56 18.94
N VAL A 165 -4.67 7.69 19.14
CA VAL A 165 -3.21 7.77 19.21
C VAL A 165 -2.81 8.37 20.55
N ASP A 166 -1.90 7.67 21.25
CA ASP A 166 -1.27 8.09 22.50
C ASP A 166 -2.23 8.31 23.69
N LEU A 167 -3.42 7.74 23.70
CA LEU A 167 -4.30 7.68 24.89
C LEU A 167 -3.56 7.06 26.08
N VAL A 168 -2.81 5.99 25.82
CA VAL A 168 -1.81 5.40 26.72
C VAL A 168 -0.43 5.49 26.05
N PRO A 169 0.34 6.57 26.29
CA PRO A 169 1.61 6.82 25.62
C PRO A 169 2.66 5.77 26.03
N THR A 170 3.32 5.17 25.04
CA THR A 170 4.34 4.14 25.28
C THR A 170 5.66 4.74 25.75
N GLY A 171 6.27 4.15 26.78
CA GLY A 171 7.56 4.59 27.32
C GLY A 171 7.49 5.85 28.17
N HIS A 172 6.30 6.25 28.63
CA HIS A 172 6.13 7.40 29.51
C HIS A 172 6.81 7.15 30.87
N ALA A 173 7.39 8.18 31.48
CA ALA A 173 8.19 8.03 32.71
C ALA A 173 7.37 7.50 33.91
N GLU A 174 6.06 7.71 33.88
CA GLU A 174 5.10 7.25 34.90
C GLU A 174 4.31 6.01 34.46
N GLU A 175 4.66 5.40 33.32
CA GLU A 175 4.06 4.15 32.86
C GLU A 175 4.35 3.01 33.85
N ARG A 176 3.34 2.18 34.11
CA ARG A 176 3.46 0.98 34.94
C ARG A 176 2.60 -0.16 34.42
N ASN A 177 2.85 -1.37 34.93
CA ASN A 177 1.96 -2.50 34.66
C ASN A 177 0.61 -2.31 35.37
N CYS A 178 -0.47 -2.73 34.71
CA CYS A 178 -1.81 -2.61 35.25
C CYS A 178 -1.96 -3.30 36.62
N GLN A 179 -2.62 -2.62 37.57
CA GLN A 179 -2.74 -3.10 38.95
C GLN A 179 -4.01 -3.94 39.20
N ASN A 180 -4.86 -4.09 38.18
CA ASN A 180 -6.15 -4.77 38.31
C ASN A 180 -5.99 -6.29 38.44
N LEU A 181 -6.83 -6.91 39.28
CA LEU A 181 -6.78 -8.34 39.62
C LEU A 181 -6.98 -9.29 38.41
N LEU A 182 -7.35 -8.76 37.24
CA LEU A 182 -7.66 -9.49 36.00
C LEU A 182 -7.07 -8.83 34.73
N ALA A 183 -6.08 -7.94 34.85
CA ALA A 183 -5.48 -7.28 33.70
C ALA A 183 -4.71 -8.27 32.80
N ALA A 184 -4.65 -7.98 31.50
CA ALA A 184 -3.85 -8.76 30.56
C ALA A 184 -2.36 -8.75 30.97
N SER A 185 -1.61 -9.82 30.63
CA SER A 185 -0.20 -9.96 31.03
C SER A 185 0.74 -8.90 30.43
N ASN A 186 0.30 -8.21 29.38
CA ASN A 186 1.00 -7.13 28.69
C ASN A 186 0.31 -5.76 28.89
N CYS A 187 -0.60 -5.64 29.86
CA CYS A 187 -1.33 -4.39 30.11
C CYS A 187 -0.43 -3.36 30.80
N THR A 188 -0.38 -2.14 30.24
CA THR A 188 0.27 -0.97 30.85
C THR A 188 -0.72 0.16 31.06
N GLU A 189 -0.44 1.01 32.05
CA GLU A 189 -1.28 2.14 32.43
C GLU A 189 -0.45 3.37 32.79
N VAL A 190 -1.01 4.55 32.54
CA VAL A 190 -0.44 5.86 32.88
C VAL A 190 -1.43 6.64 33.75
N PRO A 191 -1.00 7.59 34.59
CA PRO A 191 -1.95 8.41 35.33
C PRO A 191 -2.70 9.33 34.38
N VAL A 192 -3.99 9.59 34.64
CA VAL A 192 -4.80 10.48 33.79
C VAL A 192 -4.27 11.92 33.74
N SER A 193 -3.44 12.32 34.71
CA SER A 193 -2.80 13.64 34.75
C SER A 193 -1.69 13.84 33.70
N VAL A 194 -1.36 12.81 32.92
CA VAL A 194 -0.38 12.90 31.83
C VAL A 194 -0.87 13.87 30.75
N THR A 195 0.04 14.74 30.30
CA THR A 195 -0.25 15.82 29.35
C THR A 195 0.29 15.55 27.95
N ASP A 196 0.79 14.34 27.69
CA ASP A 196 1.21 13.91 26.36
C ASP A 196 0.03 14.08 25.39
N ASP A 197 0.33 14.63 24.23
CA ASP A 197 -0.64 14.91 23.18
C ASP A 197 -1.35 13.61 22.77
N LEU A 198 -2.63 13.69 22.44
CA LEU A 198 -3.43 12.55 22.00
C LEU A 198 -4.31 12.93 20.83
N GLN A 199 -4.72 11.92 20.08
CA GLN A 199 -5.70 12.06 19.00
C GLN A 199 -6.76 11.00 19.17
N ILE A 200 -8.01 11.33 18.88
CA ILE A 200 -9.06 10.32 18.75
C ILE A 200 -9.79 10.54 17.43
N ALA A 201 -10.01 9.45 16.73
CA ALA A 201 -10.55 9.41 15.40
C ALA A 201 -11.82 8.54 15.38
N LEU A 202 -12.85 9.05 14.72
CA LEU A 202 -14.07 8.35 14.36
C LEU A 202 -14.06 8.18 12.84
N PHE A 203 -14.42 6.99 12.38
CA PHE A 203 -14.52 6.68 10.95
C PHE A 203 -15.59 5.62 10.69
N VAL A 204 -15.86 5.38 9.40
CA VAL A 204 -16.72 4.28 8.97
C VAL A 204 -15.98 2.96 9.18
N LYS A 205 -16.62 2.03 9.88
CA LYS A 205 -16.08 0.71 10.18
C LYS A 205 -15.78 -0.06 8.90
N SER A 206 -14.69 -0.82 8.92
CA SER A 206 -14.29 -1.65 7.78
C SER A 206 -15.40 -2.64 7.39
N GLY A 207 -15.76 -2.63 6.10
CA GLY A 207 -16.82 -3.47 5.54
C GLY A 207 -18.20 -2.82 5.49
N GLU A 208 -18.38 -1.66 6.14
CA GLU A 208 -19.62 -0.89 6.12
C GLU A 208 -19.54 0.28 5.14
N SER A 209 -20.69 0.75 4.65
CA SER A 209 -20.78 1.87 3.70
C SER A 209 -21.00 3.22 4.37
N ASN A 210 -21.60 3.24 5.56
CA ASN A 210 -22.05 4.47 6.21
C ASN A 210 -22.07 4.29 7.73
N ASN A 211 -21.98 5.39 8.46
CA ASN A 211 -22.09 5.42 9.92
C ASN A 211 -23.10 6.46 10.42
N MET A 212 -23.74 7.17 9.49
CA MET A 212 -24.89 8.04 9.73
C MET A 212 -25.99 7.74 8.72
N ARG A 213 -27.22 8.08 9.07
CA ARG A 213 -28.41 8.00 8.21
C ARG A 213 -29.41 9.08 8.57
N PHE A 214 -30.32 9.37 7.65
CA PHE A 214 -31.43 10.30 7.83
C PHE A 214 -32.59 9.86 6.93
N ASP A 215 -33.78 10.43 7.10
CA ASP A 215 -34.90 10.09 6.22
C ASP A 215 -34.59 10.55 4.78
N GLN A 216 -34.82 9.68 3.79
CA GLN A 216 -34.51 10.03 2.42
C GLN A 216 -35.22 11.33 1.99
N LEU A 217 -34.45 12.30 1.49
CA LEU A 217 -35.05 13.54 1.01
C LEU A 217 -35.93 13.29 -0.23
N PRO A 218 -37.20 13.73 -0.25
CA PRO A 218 -38.11 13.47 -1.35
C PRO A 218 -37.60 13.90 -2.73
N ASN A 219 -36.90 15.03 -2.82
CA ASN A 219 -36.35 15.55 -4.06
C ASN A 219 -34.83 15.31 -4.17
N LYS A 220 -34.21 14.58 -3.24
CA LYS A 220 -32.79 14.18 -3.32
C LYS A 220 -31.85 15.35 -3.66
N GLY A 221 -32.06 16.50 -3.03
CA GLY A 221 -31.25 17.70 -3.26
C GLY A 221 -31.60 18.52 -4.51
N ASP A 222 -32.48 18.05 -5.41
CA ASP A 222 -32.89 18.79 -6.62
C ASP A 222 -33.75 20.04 -6.32
N SER A 223 -34.21 20.18 -5.08
CA SER A 223 -34.97 21.34 -4.60
C SER A 223 -34.21 22.08 -3.52
N ASN A 224 -34.57 23.35 -3.26
CA ASN A 224 -33.96 24.09 -2.16
C ASN A 224 -34.11 23.33 -0.83
N PHE A 225 -33.07 23.38 0.00
CA PHE A 225 -33.09 22.80 1.34
C PHE A 225 -32.23 23.64 2.28
N THR A 226 -32.45 23.49 3.58
CA THR A 226 -31.60 24.07 4.62
C THR A 226 -30.92 22.94 5.38
N LEU A 227 -29.62 23.09 5.61
CA LEU A 227 -28.87 22.33 6.59
C LEU A 227 -28.76 23.16 7.87
N ALA A 228 -29.08 22.56 9.01
CA ALA A 228 -28.94 23.13 10.33
C ALA A 228 -27.90 22.35 11.12
N LEU A 229 -27.03 23.08 11.82
CA LEU A 229 -26.03 22.52 12.72
C LEU A 229 -26.12 23.21 14.07
N ASN A 230 -26.24 22.44 15.14
CA ASN A 230 -26.07 22.97 16.49
C ASN A 230 -24.57 22.93 16.85
N VAL A 231 -23.93 24.09 16.76
CA VAL A 231 -22.49 24.25 16.96
C VAL A 231 -22.16 24.81 18.35
N THR A 232 -23.08 24.65 19.30
CA THR A 232 -22.87 25.04 20.69
C THR A 232 -21.70 24.27 21.28
N ASN A 233 -20.82 24.96 22.02
CA ASN A 233 -19.66 24.37 22.69
C ASN A 233 -18.57 23.78 21.75
N MET A 234 -18.71 23.90 20.42
CA MET A 234 -17.67 23.48 19.47
C MET A 234 -16.57 24.54 19.38
N THR A 235 -15.43 24.30 20.03
CA THR A 235 -14.26 25.19 19.99
C THR A 235 -13.33 24.87 18.83
N ASN A 236 -12.97 25.85 17.98
CA ASN A 236 -11.98 25.69 16.91
C ASN A 236 -12.14 24.37 16.08
N ALA A 237 -13.21 24.25 15.31
CA ALA A 237 -13.50 23.08 14.49
C ALA A 237 -13.69 23.45 13.01
N ASP A 238 -13.19 22.59 12.11
CA ASP A 238 -13.48 22.64 10.69
C ASP A 238 -14.48 21.54 10.31
N LEU A 239 -15.55 21.92 9.60
CA LEU A 239 -16.53 21.00 9.05
C LEU A 239 -16.43 21.00 7.53
N LEU A 240 -16.20 19.84 6.94
CA LEU A 240 -16.19 19.60 5.50
C LEU A 240 -17.41 18.76 5.15
N LEU A 241 -18.37 19.35 4.42
CA LEU A 241 -19.59 18.68 4.00
C LEU A 241 -19.53 18.43 2.49
N THR A 242 -19.45 17.18 2.04
CA THR A 242 -19.52 16.83 0.61
C THR A 242 -20.91 16.32 0.27
N PHE A 243 -21.50 16.86 -0.80
CA PHE A 243 -22.81 16.45 -1.29
C PHE A 243 -22.68 15.58 -2.55
N PRO A 244 -23.68 14.71 -2.84
CA PRO A 244 -23.76 14.04 -4.13
C PRO A 244 -23.79 15.04 -5.29
N ILE A 245 -23.40 14.58 -6.48
CA ILE A 245 -23.39 15.41 -7.68
C ILE A 245 -24.82 15.80 -8.04
N ILE A 246 -25.17 17.06 -7.76
CA ILE A 246 -26.43 17.69 -8.14
C ILE A 246 -26.11 18.93 -8.97
N GLN A 247 -26.70 18.97 -10.16
CA GLN A 247 -26.47 20.06 -11.10
C GLN A 247 -26.91 21.39 -10.49
N GLY A 248 -25.95 22.32 -10.40
CA GLY A 248 -26.15 23.69 -9.93
C GLY A 248 -26.38 23.84 -8.44
N LEU A 249 -26.10 22.80 -7.63
CA LEU A 249 -26.17 22.89 -6.18
C LEU A 249 -25.13 23.90 -5.67
N ARG A 250 -25.61 24.88 -4.90
CA ARG A 250 -24.78 25.88 -4.23
C ARG A 250 -25.44 26.42 -2.96
N ILE A 251 -24.69 27.15 -2.17
CA ILE A 251 -25.17 27.95 -1.05
C ILE A 251 -25.91 29.17 -1.59
N SER A 252 -27.15 29.34 -1.17
CA SER A 252 -27.95 30.54 -1.45
C SER A 252 -27.81 31.59 -0.37
N ASN A 253 -27.69 31.18 0.89
CA ASN A 253 -27.57 32.06 2.04
C ASN A 253 -27.06 31.27 3.25
N PHE A 254 -26.52 31.96 4.25
CA PHE A 254 -26.18 31.35 5.53
C PHE A 254 -26.54 32.29 6.66
N SER A 255 -26.71 31.77 7.87
CA SER A 255 -26.82 32.58 9.08
C SER A 255 -26.37 31.80 10.28
N MET A 256 -25.59 32.43 11.16
CA MET A 256 -25.25 31.88 12.47
C MET A 256 -26.02 32.66 13.55
N GLN A 257 -26.60 31.96 14.51
CA GLN A 257 -27.48 32.56 15.52
C GLN A 257 -27.13 32.10 16.93
N ASP A 258 -27.06 33.06 17.85
CA ASP A 258 -26.95 32.85 19.30
C ASP A 258 -28.33 33.06 19.95
N ASP A 259 -28.90 31.99 20.53
CA ASP A 259 -30.26 31.95 21.08
C ASP A 259 -31.32 32.56 20.16
N GLY A 260 -31.15 32.36 18.84
CA GLY A 260 -32.04 32.87 17.79
C GLY A 260 -31.74 34.29 17.30
N ILE A 261 -30.67 34.92 17.79
CA ILE A 261 -30.19 36.23 17.35
C ILE A 261 -29.02 36.04 16.41
N GLU A 262 -29.12 36.58 15.20
CA GLU A 262 -28.06 36.49 14.19
C GLU A 262 -26.78 37.21 14.61
N ILE A 263 -25.65 36.56 14.39
CA ILE A 263 -24.30 37.05 14.69
C ILE A 263 -23.43 37.08 13.44
N ASN A 264 -22.39 37.91 13.46
CA ASN A 264 -21.36 37.85 12.43
C ASN A 264 -20.51 36.60 12.65
N SER A 265 -20.33 35.80 11.61
CA SER A 265 -19.52 34.60 11.62
C SER A 265 -18.73 34.44 10.32
N HIS A 266 -17.85 33.45 10.27
CA HIS A 266 -17.16 33.04 9.06
C HIS A 266 -18.19 32.49 8.07
N GLU A 267 -18.19 33.07 6.87
CA GLU A 267 -18.99 32.59 5.75
C GLU A 267 -18.52 31.19 5.33
N PRO A 268 -19.45 30.26 5.05
CA PRO A 268 -19.07 28.97 4.52
C PRO A 268 -18.41 29.12 3.14
N GLU A 269 -17.33 28.38 2.91
CA GLU A 269 -16.60 28.37 1.65
C GLU A 269 -17.15 27.26 0.74
N GLU A 270 -17.50 27.61 -0.50
CA GLU A 270 -17.90 26.66 -1.54
C GLU A 270 -16.67 26.15 -2.30
N ILE A 271 -16.53 24.84 -2.39
CA ILE A 271 -15.45 24.16 -3.11
C ILE A 271 -16.10 23.14 -4.04
N TYR A 272 -16.10 23.41 -5.34
CA TYR A 272 -16.54 22.41 -6.32
C TYR A 272 -15.42 21.41 -6.55
N LEU A 273 -15.71 20.13 -6.26
CA LEU A 273 -14.78 19.05 -6.55
C LEU A 273 -14.76 18.80 -8.07
N PRO A 274 -13.68 18.20 -8.59
CA PRO A 274 -13.53 17.94 -10.02
C PRO A 274 -14.61 17.06 -10.67
N ASP A 275 -15.34 16.22 -9.92
CA ASP A 275 -16.51 15.50 -10.44
C ASP A 275 -17.77 16.36 -10.54
N GLY A 276 -17.69 17.63 -10.12
CA GLY A 276 -18.79 18.58 -10.07
C GLY A 276 -19.61 18.54 -8.78
N SER A 277 -19.26 17.68 -7.81
CA SER A 277 -19.90 17.70 -6.50
C SER A 277 -19.53 18.94 -5.69
N LEU A 278 -20.44 19.39 -4.83
CA LEU A 278 -20.21 20.53 -3.95
C LEU A 278 -19.63 20.04 -2.62
N ARG A 279 -18.49 20.60 -2.23
CA ARG A 279 -17.95 20.52 -0.88
C ARG A 279 -18.04 21.88 -0.20
N VAL A 280 -18.63 21.93 0.99
CA VAL A 280 -18.71 23.13 1.81
C VAL A 280 -17.73 23.03 2.96
N LYS A 281 -16.85 24.03 3.09
CA LYS A 281 -15.98 24.17 4.26
C LYS A 281 -16.54 25.25 5.20
N GLN A 282 -16.83 24.86 6.43
CA GLN A 282 -17.25 25.78 7.49
C GLN A 282 -16.28 25.71 8.65
N HIS A 283 -15.71 26.86 9.02
CA HIS A 283 -14.99 27.02 10.27
C HIS A 283 -15.92 27.46 11.40
N VAL A 284 -15.86 26.82 12.55
CA VAL A 284 -16.67 27.14 13.73
C VAL A 284 -15.77 27.34 14.94
N ASP A 285 -16.00 28.45 15.64
CA ASP A 285 -15.37 28.71 16.92
C ASP A 285 -16.41 29.21 17.94
N TYR A 286 -16.57 28.47 19.03
CA TYR A 286 -17.42 28.80 20.15
C TYR A 286 -16.58 29.16 21.37
N ASN A 287 -16.79 30.34 21.96
CA ASN A 287 -16.11 30.70 23.19
C ASN A 287 -16.80 30.03 24.39
N LYS A 288 -16.10 29.14 25.09
CA LYS A 288 -16.64 28.41 26.26
C LYS A 288 -17.18 29.33 27.37
N ALA A 289 -16.72 30.58 27.45
CA ALA A 289 -17.26 31.56 28.42
C ALA A 289 -18.71 31.96 28.14
N ASP A 290 -19.21 31.74 26.92
CA ASP A 290 -20.57 32.10 26.53
C ASP A 290 -21.58 30.97 26.82
N TRP A 291 -21.12 29.80 27.26
CA TRP A 291 -21.99 28.71 27.72
C TRP A 291 -22.89 29.16 28.88
N PRO A 292 -24.21 28.84 28.89
CA PRO A 292 -24.92 27.86 28.07
C PRO A 292 -25.72 28.45 26.88
N MET A 293 -25.28 29.58 26.31
CA MET A 293 -25.93 30.18 25.14
C MET A 293 -25.86 29.23 23.95
N GLY A 294 -27.00 28.90 23.35
CA GLY A 294 -27.07 27.99 22.21
C GLY A 294 -26.66 28.69 20.92
N ARG A 295 -25.82 28.05 20.11
CA ARG A 295 -25.38 28.54 18.80
C ARG A 295 -25.80 27.58 17.69
N ASN A 296 -26.56 28.10 16.73
CA ASN A 296 -27.02 27.34 15.57
C ASN A 296 -26.50 27.97 14.28
N LEU A 297 -25.98 27.14 13.38
CA LEU A 297 -25.63 27.50 12.02
C LEU A 297 -26.71 26.98 11.07
N PHE A 298 -27.15 27.82 10.15
CA PHE A 298 -28.06 27.44 9.07
C PHE A 298 -27.41 27.77 7.73
N ILE A 299 -27.37 26.80 6.83
CA ILE A 299 -26.87 26.96 5.46
C ILE A 299 -28.02 26.60 4.52
N ASP A 300 -28.44 27.56 3.70
CA ASP A 300 -29.50 27.35 2.71
C ASP A 300 -28.87 27.01 1.36
N PHE A 301 -29.38 25.97 0.72
CA PHE A 301 -28.92 25.49 -0.58
C PHE A 301 -29.97 25.71 -1.65
N THR A 302 -29.51 25.90 -2.89
CA THR A 302 -30.36 26.01 -4.07
C THR A 302 -29.71 25.40 -5.29
N THR A 303 -30.54 24.93 -6.22
CA THR A 303 -30.19 24.51 -7.58
C THR A 303 -30.65 25.51 -8.65
N SER A 304 -31.32 26.60 -8.25
CA SER A 304 -31.79 27.64 -9.19
C SER A 304 -30.60 28.30 -9.87
N ALA A 305 -30.62 28.62 -11.17
CA ALA A 305 -29.44 29.22 -11.83
C ALA A 305 -28.93 30.51 -11.12
N PRO A 306 -27.61 30.73 -11.01
CA PRO A 306 -27.06 31.97 -10.46
C PRO A 306 -27.34 33.18 -11.36
N GLU A 307 -27.31 34.39 -10.81
CA GLU A 307 -27.56 35.63 -11.58
C GLU A 307 -26.52 35.85 -12.69
N SER A 308 -25.30 35.34 -12.48
CA SER A 308 -24.25 35.25 -13.47
C SER A 308 -23.51 33.93 -13.28
N ASN A 309 -23.28 33.22 -14.37
CA ASN A 309 -22.42 32.05 -14.45
C ASN A 309 -21.36 32.36 -15.49
N ASP A 310 -20.08 32.19 -15.18
CA ASP A 310 -19.06 32.16 -16.23
C ASP A 310 -19.16 30.86 -17.03
N ILE A 311 -18.35 30.76 -18.08
CA ILE A 311 -18.31 29.57 -18.94
C ILE A 311 -16.90 29.01 -18.79
N PRO A 312 -16.73 27.71 -18.55
CA PRO A 312 -15.42 27.10 -18.44
C PRO A 312 -14.55 27.40 -19.66
N GLN A 313 -13.28 27.71 -19.45
CA GLN A 313 -12.34 28.01 -20.54
C GLN A 313 -11.18 27.02 -20.55
N TRP A 314 -10.87 26.50 -21.73
CA TRP A 314 -9.65 25.72 -21.94
C TRP A 314 -8.42 26.58 -21.65
N SER A 315 -7.46 26.00 -20.95
CA SER A 315 -6.17 26.62 -20.64
C SER A 315 -5.16 26.33 -21.74
N GLY A 316 -4.01 27.02 -21.71
CA GLY A 316 -2.88 26.70 -22.59
C GLY A 316 -2.14 25.41 -22.24
N ALA A 317 -2.49 24.74 -21.13
CA ALA A 317 -1.93 23.45 -20.73
C ALA A 317 -2.75 22.26 -21.25
N ALA A 318 -3.98 22.50 -21.74
CA ALA A 318 -4.78 21.45 -22.38
C ALA A 318 -4.02 20.82 -23.56
N PRO A 319 -4.14 19.49 -23.76
CA PRO A 319 -3.58 18.85 -24.94
C PRO A 319 -4.17 19.46 -26.23
N ASN A 320 -3.36 19.48 -27.29
CA ASN A 320 -3.81 20.00 -28.58
C ASN A 320 -5.00 19.18 -29.11
N ASN A 321 -5.88 19.82 -29.88
CA ASN A 321 -6.95 19.11 -30.56
C ASN A 321 -6.38 17.97 -31.46
N ASN A 322 -7.00 16.80 -31.43
CA ASN A 322 -6.56 15.54 -32.03
C ASN A 322 -5.33 14.88 -31.39
N SER A 323 -4.99 15.23 -30.15
CA SER A 323 -4.00 14.48 -29.36
C SER A 323 -4.52 13.08 -29.01
N ILE A 324 -3.58 12.17 -28.73
CA ILE A 324 -3.87 10.80 -28.30
C ILE A 324 -3.75 10.72 -26.77
N ILE A 325 -4.79 10.22 -26.11
CA ILE A 325 -4.79 9.88 -24.70
C ILE A 325 -4.65 8.35 -24.60
N PRO A 326 -3.48 7.83 -24.23
CA PRO A 326 -3.24 6.40 -24.23
C PRO A 326 -3.94 5.72 -23.05
N VAL A 327 -4.57 4.57 -23.30
CA VAL A 327 -5.25 3.76 -22.27
C VAL A 327 -5.02 2.28 -22.50
N MET A 328 -5.06 1.45 -21.48
CA MET A 328 -5.10 -0.01 -21.65
C MET A 328 -6.55 -0.47 -21.78
N THR A 329 -6.88 -1.22 -22.83
CA THR A 329 -8.27 -1.62 -23.13
C THR A 329 -8.68 -2.91 -22.41
N GLY A 330 -9.99 -3.15 -22.27
CA GLY A 330 -10.55 -4.38 -21.69
C GLY A 330 -11.05 -4.24 -20.25
N MET A 331 -10.76 -3.12 -19.60
CA MET A 331 -11.23 -2.76 -18.27
C MET A 331 -11.32 -1.23 -18.15
N GLU A 332 -11.80 -0.75 -17.00
CA GLU A 332 -11.71 0.67 -16.68
C GLU A 332 -10.24 1.04 -16.40
N TYR A 333 -9.77 2.11 -17.02
CA TYR A 333 -8.38 2.56 -16.95
C TYR A 333 -8.31 4.03 -16.55
N LEU A 334 -7.41 4.33 -15.60
CA LEU A 334 -7.07 5.71 -15.23
C LEU A 334 -6.27 6.34 -16.37
N ALA A 335 -6.94 7.14 -17.21
CA ALA A 335 -6.35 7.72 -18.41
C ALA A 335 -5.53 8.97 -18.10
N VAL A 336 -6.02 9.81 -17.18
CA VAL A 336 -5.37 11.08 -16.79
C VAL A 336 -5.64 11.31 -15.30
N THR A 337 -4.62 11.72 -14.55
CA THR A 337 -4.77 12.03 -13.13
C THR A 337 -5.52 13.34 -12.93
N GLY A 338 -6.19 13.48 -11.78
CA GLY A 338 -6.85 14.71 -11.36
C GLY A 338 -5.92 15.93 -11.37
N GLU A 339 -4.69 15.76 -10.90
CA GLU A 339 -3.66 16.82 -10.89
C GLU A 339 -3.30 17.30 -12.30
N GLU A 340 -3.21 16.40 -13.29
CA GLU A 340 -2.90 16.78 -14.66
C GLU A 340 -4.11 17.46 -15.32
N ILE A 341 -5.29 16.83 -15.24
CA ILE A 341 -6.48 17.33 -15.94
C ILE A 341 -7.01 18.63 -15.36
N SER A 342 -6.87 18.89 -14.05
CA SER A 342 -7.29 20.15 -13.43
C SER A 342 -6.57 21.36 -14.02
N THR A 343 -5.41 21.15 -14.67
CA THR A 343 -4.68 22.23 -15.36
C THR A 343 -5.24 22.55 -16.74
N TRP A 344 -6.06 21.68 -17.34
CA TRP A 344 -6.48 21.79 -18.74
C TRP A 344 -7.57 22.84 -18.96
N ALA A 345 -8.34 23.18 -17.95
CA ALA A 345 -9.33 24.24 -18.02
C ALA A 345 -9.49 24.94 -16.67
N SER A 346 -10.19 26.06 -16.70
CA SER A 346 -10.47 26.87 -15.52
C SER A 346 -11.88 27.43 -15.60
N ASP A 347 -12.53 27.47 -14.45
CA ASP A 347 -13.84 28.09 -14.26
C ASP A 347 -13.97 28.53 -12.81
N SER A 348 -14.73 29.60 -12.53
CA SER A 348 -14.92 30.06 -11.14
C SER A 348 -15.78 29.12 -10.30
N ASN A 349 -16.59 28.29 -10.96
CA ASN A 349 -17.52 27.35 -10.36
C ASN A 349 -17.09 25.88 -10.52
N GLY A 350 -15.84 25.65 -10.92
CA GLY A 350 -15.35 24.31 -11.23
C GLY A 350 -15.86 23.78 -12.57
N TRP A 351 -15.30 22.66 -13.03
CA TRP A 351 -15.65 22.09 -14.33
C TRP A 351 -15.34 20.59 -14.36
N ALA A 352 -16.12 19.88 -15.16
CA ALA A 352 -15.89 18.48 -15.49
C ALA A 352 -15.72 18.31 -17.00
N MET A 353 -15.03 17.25 -17.41
CA MET A 353 -14.88 16.89 -18.82
C MET A 353 -15.92 15.85 -19.22
N GLU A 354 -16.79 16.21 -20.16
CA GLU A 354 -17.77 15.31 -20.76
C GLU A 354 -17.31 14.94 -22.18
N CYS A 355 -17.04 13.65 -22.42
CA CYS A 355 -16.60 13.13 -23.72
C CYS A 355 -17.68 12.27 -24.38
N GLU A 356 -18.09 12.66 -25.59
CA GLU A 356 -18.97 11.88 -26.45
C GLU A 356 -18.15 10.97 -27.38
N PHE A 357 -18.14 9.68 -27.07
CA PHE A 357 -17.41 8.69 -27.87
C PHE A 357 -18.13 8.34 -29.18
N ALA A 358 -17.37 8.27 -30.27
CA ALA A 358 -17.88 7.81 -31.56
C ALA A 358 -18.32 6.33 -31.54
N ASN A 359 -17.79 5.55 -30.59
CA ASN A 359 -18.13 4.16 -30.38
C ASN A 359 -18.78 3.98 -28.99
N SER A 360 -20.01 3.46 -28.96
CA SER A 360 -20.76 3.22 -27.73
C SER A 360 -20.16 2.14 -26.82
N ALA A 361 -19.13 1.41 -27.28
CA ALA A 361 -18.34 0.50 -26.45
C ALA A 361 -17.34 1.23 -25.52
N TRP A 362 -17.29 2.56 -25.59
CA TRP A 362 -16.45 3.42 -24.78
C TRP A 362 -17.27 4.38 -23.95
N SER A 363 -16.79 4.67 -22.75
CA SER A 363 -17.34 5.70 -21.88
C SER A 363 -16.23 6.34 -21.06
N SER A 364 -16.45 7.58 -20.63
CA SER A 364 -15.60 8.29 -19.68
C SER A 364 -16.38 8.61 -18.42
N ARG A 365 -15.68 8.69 -17.29
CA ARG A 365 -16.16 9.32 -16.06
C ARG A 365 -15.01 10.06 -15.38
N GLN A 366 -15.34 11.07 -14.57
CA GLN A 366 -14.40 11.67 -13.63
C GLN A 366 -14.79 11.25 -12.20
N ASP A 367 -13.80 11.03 -11.34
CA ASP A 367 -14.04 10.81 -9.90
C ASP A 367 -13.91 12.13 -9.12
N SER A 368 -14.19 12.07 -7.81
CA SER A 368 -14.10 13.21 -6.89
C SER A 368 -12.70 13.79 -6.71
N ASN A 369 -11.65 13.08 -7.14
CA ASN A 369 -10.28 13.59 -7.19
C ASN A 369 -9.95 14.23 -8.55
N GLY A 370 -10.86 14.15 -9.52
CA GLY A 370 -10.72 14.63 -10.89
C GLY A 370 -10.09 13.65 -11.84
N ASN A 371 -9.79 12.44 -11.41
CA ASN A 371 -9.20 11.42 -12.27
C ASN A 371 -10.14 11.07 -13.41
N LEU A 372 -9.63 11.12 -14.64
CA LEU A 372 -10.38 10.69 -15.81
C LEU A 372 -10.22 9.18 -16.01
N PHE A 373 -11.32 8.45 -15.85
CA PHE A 373 -11.39 7.04 -16.15
C PHE A 373 -12.05 6.81 -17.49
N ILE A 374 -11.46 5.90 -18.27
CA ILE A 374 -11.98 5.44 -19.55
C ILE A 374 -12.28 3.95 -19.46
N THR A 375 -13.50 3.57 -19.82
CA THR A 375 -13.91 2.16 -19.93
C THR A 375 -14.04 1.78 -21.39
N SER A 376 -13.51 0.63 -21.77
CA SER A 376 -13.59 0.10 -23.14
C SER A 376 -13.78 -1.42 -23.16
N THR A 377 -14.70 -1.93 -23.98
CA THR A 377 -15.08 -3.36 -23.97
C THR A 377 -14.35 -4.25 -24.99
N SER A 378 -13.20 -3.82 -25.55
CA SER A 378 -12.19 -4.61 -26.34
C SER A 378 -11.76 -4.01 -27.68
N THR A 379 -12.31 -2.89 -28.14
CA THR A 379 -11.78 -2.20 -29.33
C THR A 379 -10.50 -1.45 -28.98
N ILE A 380 -9.51 -1.43 -29.87
CA ILE A 380 -8.17 -0.89 -29.61
C ILE A 380 -8.19 0.64 -29.47
N SER A 381 -9.09 1.35 -30.15
CA SER A 381 -9.22 2.79 -30.05
C SER A 381 -10.63 3.31 -30.37
N SER A 382 -10.91 4.53 -29.92
CA SER A 382 -12.07 5.33 -30.33
C SER A 382 -11.71 6.82 -30.25
N THR A 383 -12.31 7.60 -31.15
CA THR A 383 -12.31 9.06 -31.02
C THR A 383 -13.45 9.50 -30.10
N ALA A 384 -13.24 10.57 -29.35
CA ALA A 384 -14.31 11.25 -28.61
C ALA A 384 -14.21 12.76 -28.78
N GLU A 385 -15.37 13.41 -28.86
CA GLU A 385 -15.47 14.85 -28.77
C GLU A 385 -15.70 15.23 -27.31
N CYS A 386 -14.74 15.93 -26.72
CA CYS A 386 -14.74 16.29 -25.32
C CYS A 386 -15.02 17.79 -25.14
N SER A 387 -15.92 18.07 -24.20
CA SER A 387 -16.31 19.40 -23.79
C SER A 387 -16.01 19.59 -22.30
N ILE A 388 -15.86 20.85 -21.91
CA ILE A 388 -15.77 21.25 -20.51
C ILE A 388 -17.06 21.94 -20.13
N LYS A 389 -17.62 21.50 -19.00
CA LYS A 389 -18.92 21.94 -18.53
C LYS A 389 -18.86 22.16 -17.02
N ASP A 390 -19.42 23.26 -16.58
CA ASP A 390 -19.51 23.55 -15.16
C ASP A 390 -20.69 22.79 -14.52
N PRO A 391 -20.75 22.74 -13.18
CA PRO A 391 -21.88 22.18 -12.47
C PRO A 391 -23.22 22.86 -12.78
N PHE A 392 -23.25 24.08 -13.31
CA PHE A 392 -24.48 24.80 -13.68
C PHE A 392 -24.95 24.52 -15.12
N GLY A 393 -24.21 23.69 -15.86
CA GLY A 393 -24.51 23.31 -17.23
C GLY A 393 -24.07 24.30 -18.30
N ALA A 394 -23.32 25.36 -17.97
CA ALA A 394 -22.68 26.14 -19.02
C ALA A 394 -21.45 25.40 -19.54
N GLN A 395 -21.30 25.46 -20.85
CA GLN A 395 -20.34 24.66 -21.60
C GLN A 395 -19.58 25.57 -22.55
N ASN A 396 -18.28 25.34 -22.70
CA ASN A 396 -17.53 25.99 -23.75
C ASN A 396 -18.04 25.54 -25.14
N ASN A 397 -18.23 26.50 -26.05
CA ASN A 397 -18.61 26.17 -27.44
C ASN A 397 -17.48 25.47 -28.20
N ASP A 398 -16.22 25.66 -27.77
CA ASP A 398 -15.06 25.00 -28.34
C ASP A 398 -14.88 23.63 -27.68
N THR A 399 -15.02 22.56 -28.48
CA THR A 399 -14.75 21.18 -28.09
C THR A 399 -13.38 20.74 -28.59
N LEU A 400 -12.74 19.82 -27.86
CA LEU A 400 -11.51 19.17 -28.27
C LEU A 400 -11.81 17.72 -28.62
N THR A 401 -11.36 17.28 -29.79
CA THR A 401 -11.44 15.88 -30.19
C THR A 401 -10.17 15.17 -29.73
N PHE A 402 -10.31 14.06 -29.00
CA PHE A 402 -9.19 13.20 -28.62
C PHE A 402 -9.35 11.80 -29.21
N THR A 403 -8.23 11.12 -29.42
CA THR A 403 -8.22 9.68 -29.71
C THR A 403 -7.79 8.93 -28.47
N PHE A 404 -8.67 8.11 -27.93
CA PHE A 404 -8.38 7.20 -26.85
C PHE A 404 -8.01 5.84 -27.43
N GLY A 405 -6.96 5.21 -26.91
CA GLY A 405 -6.60 3.89 -27.40
C GLY A 405 -5.37 3.29 -26.76
N GLN A 406 -5.20 2.00 -26.98
CA GLN A 406 -4.05 1.23 -26.51
C GLN A 406 -2.90 1.33 -27.50
N PRO A 407 -1.72 1.86 -27.11
CA PRO A 407 -0.60 2.04 -28.04
C PRO A 407 0.14 0.74 -28.36
N PHE A 408 0.16 -0.22 -27.43
CA PHE A 408 0.79 -1.53 -27.61
C PHE A 408 0.12 -2.59 -26.74
N THR A 409 0.23 -3.86 -27.14
CA THR A 409 0.10 -5.00 -26.22
C THR A 409 1.50 -5.51 -25.89
N ALA A 410 1.66 -6.21 -24.77
CA ALA A 410 2.96 -6.75 -24.40
C ALA A 410 2.83 -8.12 -23.76
N ASP A 411 3.92 -8.87 -23.84
CA ASP A 411 4.12 -10.17 -23.23
C ASP A 411 5.47 -10.17 -22.50
N GLY A 412 5.56 -10.86 -21.36
CA GLY A 412 6.78 -11.00 -20.58
C GLY A 412 7.06 -12.47 -20.28
N GLN A 413 8.32 -12.88 -20.40
CA GLN A 413 8.76 -14.23 -20.03
C GLN A 413 10.20 -14.20 -19.50
N ILE A 414 10.54 -15.15 -18.62
CA ILE A 414 11.90 -15.34 -18.11
C ILE A 414 12.45 -16.62 -18.73
N ASN A 415 13.50 -16.51 -19.56
CA ASN A 415 14.09 -17.64 -20.27
C ASN A 415 15.45 -18.08 -19.68
N ASP A 416 16.26 -17.11 -19.23
CA ASP A 416 17.61 -17.33 -18.72
C ASP A 416 17.72 -17.28 -17.19
N GLY A 417 16.62 -16.94 -16.51
CA GLY A 417 16.56 -16.76 -15.05
C GLY A 417 17.03 -15.39 -14.56
N GLU A 418 17.67 -14.59 -15.42
CA GLU A 418 18.32 -13.32 -15.06
C GLU A 418 17.62 -12.10 -15.65
N ASN A 419 16.95 -12.27 -16.79
CA ASN A 419 16.30 -11.19 -17.53
C ASN A 419 14.84 -11.54 -17.86
N ILE A 420 14.00 -10.50 -17.94
CA ILE A 420 12.66 -10.60 -18.52
C ILE A 420 12.77 -10.24 -19.99
N ASP A 421 12.45 -11.18 -20.87
CA ASP A 421 12.22 -10.92 -22.28
C ASP A 421 10.85 -10.25 -22.42
N PHE A 422 10.86 -8.93 -22.52
CA PHE A 422 9.68 -8.09 -22.67
C PHE A 422 9.42 -7.82 -24.15
N THR A 423 8.38 -8.45 -24.70
CA THR A 423 7.96 -8.29 -26.10
C THR A 423 6.86 -7.26 -26.20
N ILE A 424 7.11 -6.21 -26.97
CA ILE A 424 6.17 -5.11 -27.23
C ILE A 424 5.60 -5.28 -28.63
N ASN A 425 4.28 -5.37 -28.73
CA ASN A 425 3.52 -5.50 -29.97
C ASN A 425 2.75 -4.20 -30.24
N PRO A 426 3.20 -3.33 -31.17
CA PRO A 426 2.51 -2.08 -31.45
C PRO A 426 1.13 -2.33 -32.04
N THR A 427 0.12 -1.58 -31.60
CA THR A 427 -1.26 -1.74 -32.12
C THR A 427 -1.51 -0.98 -33.42
N GLY A 428 -0.58 -0.09 -33.78
CA GLY A 428 -0.73 0.85 -34.90
C GLY A 428 -1.45 2.15 -34.54
N LEU A 429 -1.73 2.42 -33.25
CA LEU A 429 -2.30 3.69 -32.79
C LEU A 429 -1.41 4.89 -33.12
N VAL A 430 -0.10 4.71 -32.98
CA VAL A 430 0.94 5.69 -33.36
C VAL A 430 1.94 5.06 -34.32
N ASN A 431 2.57 5.87 -35.15
CA ASN A 431 3.56 5.39 -36.14
C ASN A 431 4.91 4.99 -35.52
N GLU A 432 5.25 5.60 -34.39
CA GLU A 432 6.47 5.34 -33.64
C GLU A 432 6.20 5.54 -32.16
N LEU A 433 6.71 4.65 -31.32
CA LEU A 433 6.55 4.66 -29.88
C LEU A 433 7.91 4.51 -29.22
N SER A 434 8.28 5.47 -28.36
CA SER A 434 9.47 5.36 -27.52
C SER A 434 9.05 4.75 -26.18
N VAL A 435 9.52 3.55 -25.88
CA VAL A 435 9.22 2.81 -24.64
C VAL A 435 10.45 2.75 -23.77
N VAL A 436 10.31 3.06 -22.48
CA VAL A 436 11.32 2.84 -21.44
C VAL A 436 10.71 1.89 -20.40
N ALA A 437 11.37 0.77 -20.11
CA ALA A 437 10.88 -0.23 -19.18
C ALA A 437 11.99 -0.82 -18.31
N HIS A 438 11.63 -1.34 -17.14
CA HIS A 438 12.50 -2.06 -16.22
C HIS A 438 11.73 -3.16 -15.48
N ALA A 439 12.47 -4.16 -14.99
CA ALA A 439 11.94 -5.12 -14.03
C ALA A 439 11.76 -4.44 -12.66
N HIS A 440 10.64 -4.69 -12.01
CA HIS A 440 10.24 -4.00 -10.79
C HIS A 440 9.74 -4.98 -9.73
N GLN A 441 10.20 -4.82 -8.49
CA GLN A 441 9.78 -5.61 -7.34
C GLN A 441 9.64 -4.71 -6.11
N THR A 442 8.42 -4.47 -5.65
CA THR A 442 8.08 -3.65 -4.46
C THR A 442 8.72 -2.24 -4.50
N GLN A 443 9.90 -2.06 -3.90
CA GLN A 443 10.65 -0.79 -3.86
C GLN A 443 11.96 -0.83 -4.66
N THR A 444 12.29 -1.96 -5.27
CA THR A 444 13.55 -2.15 -6.02
C THR A 444 13.26 -2.24 -7.51
N MET A 445 14.13 -1.64 -8.32
CA MET A 445 14.05 -1.71 -9.78
C MET A 445 15.37 -2.19 -10.37
N GLY A 446 15.26 -3.00 -11.41
CA GLY A 446 16.39 -3.34 -12.28
C GLY A 446 16.76 -2.18 -13.20
N THR A 447 17.83 -2.37 -13.97
CA THR A 447 18.28 -1.36 -14.94
C THR A 447 17.25 -1.13 -16.04
N SER A 448 16.89 0.14 -16.26
CA SER A 448 15.98 0.53 -17.33
C SER A 448 16.57 0.35 -18.72
N ARG A 449 15.74 -0.09 -19.65
CA ARG A 449 16.02 -0.20 -21.09
C ARG A 449 15.06 0.65 -21.87
N SER A 450 15.55 1.25 -22.95
CA SER A 450 14.73 2.04 -23.88
C SER A 450 14.77 1.46 -25.27
N VAL A 451 13.66 1.59 -26.00
CA VAL A 451 13.52 1.12 -27.37
C VAL A 451 12.50 1.95 -28.14
N SER A 452 12.78 2.17 -29.42
CA SER A 452 11.80 2.73 -30.36
C SER A 452 11.11 1.58 -31.10
N VAL A 453 9.78 1.53 -30.99
CA VAL A 453 8.92 0.54 -31.64
C VAL A 453 8.16 1.24 -32.76
N THR A 454 8.10 0.63 -33.94
CA THR A 454 7.37 1.17 -35.10
C THR A 454 6.21 0.25 -35.46
N SER A 455 6.34 -0.55 -36.52
CA SER A 455 5.30 -1.47 -37.01
C SER A 455 5.51 -2.93 -36.61
N ASP A 456 6.75 -3.31 -36.32
CA ASP A 456 7.09 -4.69 -35.98
C ASP A 456 7.20 -4.84 -34.46
N SER A 457 6.89 -6.04 -33.97
CA SER A 457 7.09 -6.40 -32.58
C SER A 457 8.57 -6.34 -32.20
N VAL A 458 8.90 -5.79 -31.04
CA VAL A 458 10.29 -5.70 -30.56
C VAL A 458 10.38 -6.35 -29.18
N THR A 459 11.38 -7.20 -28.98
CA THR A 459 11.69 -7.78 -27.67
C THR A 459 12.92 -7.12 -27.09
N ILE A 460 12.83 -6.68 -25.83
CA ILE A 460 13.95 -6.16 -25.06
C ILE A 460 14.16 -7.02 -23.83
N SER A 461 15.43 -7.25 -23.49
CA SER A 461 15.82 -8.01 -22.31
C SER A 461 16.01 -7.04 -21.14
N LEU A 462 15.14 -7.15 -20.13
CA LEU A 462 15.12 -6.31 -18.93
C LEU A 462 15.89 -7.02 -17.80
N PRO A 463 17.04 -6.49 -17.36
CA PRO A 463 17.81 -7.12 -16.28
C PRO A 463 17.06 -7.09 -14.95
N MET A 464 17.07 -8.21 -14.24
CA MET A 464 16.56 -8.36 -12.87
C MET A 464 17.67 -8.26 -11.81
N GLU A 465 18.78 -7.62 -12.16
CA GLU A 465 19.91 -7.41 -11.26
C GLU A 465 19.48 -6.60 -10.02
N GLY A 466 19.90 -7.05 -8.85
CA GLY A 466 19.53 -6.44 -7.57
C GLY A 466 18.10 -6.72 -7.08
N LEU A 467 17.28 -7.42 -7.88
CA LEU A 467 15.99 -7.94 -7.40
C LEU A 467 16.22 -9.24 -6.62
N LYS A 468 15.37 -9.51 -5.63
CA LYS A 468 15.40 -10.77 -4.88
C LYS A 468 14.51 -11.82 -5.55
N PRO A 469 14.67 -13.11 -5.22
CA PRO A 469 13.74 -14.13 -5.67
C PRO A 469 12.30 -13.78 -5.26
N GLY A 470 11.33 -14.17 -6.09
CA GLY A 470 9.90 -13.90 -5.90
C GLY A 470 9.25 -13.13 -7.05
N SER A 471 8.02 -12.65 -6.83
CA SER A 471 7.19 -12.00 -7.86
C SER A 471 7.87 -10.75 -8.43
N VAL A 472 7.87 -10.62 -9.76
CA VAL A 472 8.43 -9.47 -10.48
C VAL A 472 7.45 -8.99 -11.55
N MET A 473 7.32 -7.66 -11.65
CA MET A 473 6.49 -6.99 -12.65
C MET A 473 7.35 -6.18 -13.62
N VAL A 474 6.74 -5.72 -14.72
CA VAL A 474 7.38 -4.79 -15.66
C VAL A 474 6.75 -3.41 -15.49
N MET A 475 7.56 -2.40 -15.17
CA MET A 475 7.12 -1.02 -15.05
C MET A 475 7.84 -0.14 -16.06
N GLY A 476 7.16 0.89 -16.57
CA GLY A 476 7.74 1.76 -17.58
C GLY A 476 6.86 2.91 -18.01
N SER A 477 7.32 3.59 -19.05
CA SER A 477 6.57 4.63 -19.74
C SER A 477 6.72 4.55 -21.25
N ALA A 478 5.69 5.00 -21.97
CA ALA A 478 5.65 5.02 -23.42
C ALA A 478 5.22 6.41 -23.92
N GLN A 479 5.94 6.93 -24.93
CA GLN A 479 5.81 8.32 -25.38
C GLN A 479 5.81 8.43 -26.91
N ASN A 480 5.06 9.41 -27.41
CA ASN A 480 5.06 9.87 -28.79
C ASN A 480 4.76 11.39 -28.81
N SER A 481 5.16 12.11 -29.86
CA SER A 481 4.99 13.58 -29.95
C SER A 481 3.53 14.06 -29.97
N ASN A 482 2.58 13.23 -30.41
CA ASN A 482 1.14 13.54 -30.43
C ASN A 482 0.34 12.71 -29.42
N MET A 483 1.00 12.17 -28.40
CA MET A 483 0.41 11.30 -27.39
C MET A 483 0.83 11.76 -26.00
N LEU A 484 -0.10 11.74 -25.04
CA LEU A 484 0.30 11.88 -23.63
C LEU A 484 1.23 10.73 -23.21
N THR A 485 1.99 10.93 -22.14
CA THR A 485 2.88 9.86 -21.66
C THR A 485 2.05 8.77 -21.00
N LEU A 486 2.12 7.54 -21.53
CA LEU A 486 1.54 6.38 -20.88
C LEU A 486 2.51 5.87 -19.83
N ASN A 487 2.15 5.91 -18.55
CA ASN A 487 2.86 5.19 -17.50
C ASN A 487 2.16 3.85 -17.26
N PHE A 488 2.92 2.75 -17.20
CA PHE A 488 2.36 1.41 -17.06
C PHE A 488 3.08 0.58 -16.02
N MET A 489 2.32 -0.31 -15.39
CA MET A 489 2.79 -1.41 -14.54
C MET A 489 2.04 -2.66 -15.00
N LEU A 490 2.78 -3.63 -15.52
CA LEU A 490 2.24 -4.84 -16.12
C LEU A 490 2.69 -6.04 -15.29
N ASP A 491 1.71 -6.79 -14.82
CA ASP A 491 1.94 -8.07 -14.15
C ASP A 491 1.72 -9.20 -15.16
N PHE A 492 2.74 -10.03 -15.32
CA PHE A 492 2.76 -11.19 -16.19
C PHE A 492 2.85 -12.50 -15.37
N GLU A 493 2.60 -12.43 -14.06
CA GLU A 493 2.72 -13.54 -13.11
C GLU A 493 4.13 -14.17 -13.14
N LEU A 494 5.16 -13.32 -13.28
CA LEU A 494 6.55 -13.75 -13.38
C LEU A 494 7.18 -13.86 -11.99
N GLU A 495 7.98 -14.91 -11.81
CA GLU A 495 8.74 -15.16 -10.58
C GLU A 495 10.22 -15.28 -10.90
N LYS A 496 11.04 -14.44 -10.24
CA LYS A 496 12.49 -14.56 -10.28
C LYS A 496 12.90 -15.74 -9.39
N ILE A 497 13.65 -16.67 -9.96
CA ILE A 497 14.28 -17.77 -9.22
C ILE A 497 15.62 -17.31 -8.63
N SER A 498 16.01 -17.93 -7.52
CA SER A 498 17.32 -17.70 -6.90
C SER A 498 18.46 -18.27 -7.74
N LEU A 499 19.54 -17.50 -7.88
CA LEU A 499 20.78 -17.86 -8.54
C LEU A 499 21.80 -18.37 -7.51
N PRO A 500 22.56 -19.43 -7.84
CA PRO A 500 23.52 -20.01 -6.90
C PRO A 500 24.60 -19.00 -6.48
N PRO A 501 25.04 -19.01 -5.21
CA PRO A 501 26.13 -18.16 -4.75
C PRO A 501 27.44 -18.44 -5.50
N VAL A 502 28.25 -17.42 -5.73
CA VAL A 502 29.58 -17.55 -6.34
C VAL A 502 30.64 -17.65 -5.25
N LEU A 503 31.43 -18.73 -5.27
CA LEU A 503 32.56 -18.98 -4.37
C LEU A 503 33.87 -18.77 -5.09
N ASP A 504 34.80 -18.05 -4.46
CA ASP A 504 36.19 -17.92 -4.93
C ASP A 504 37.18 -18.17 -3.79
N LEU A 505 38.36 -18.71 -4.13
CA LEU A 505 39.44 -19.02 -3.18
C LEU A 505 40.61 -18.06 -3.38
N THR A 506 41.04 -17.41 -2.31
CA THR A 506 42.23 -16.55 -2.33
C THR A 506 43.49 -17.39 -2.10
N VAL A 507 44.39 -17.41 -3.08
CA VAL A 507 45.72 -18.00 -2.93
C VAL A 507 46.62 -17.12 -2.06
N ASN A 508 47.53 -17.74 -1.32
CA ASN A 508 48.49 -17.01 -0.50
C ASN A 508 49.63 -16.40 -1.35
N PHE A 509 50.53 -15.63 -0.71
CA PHE A 509 51.67 -14.99 -1.39
C PHE A 509 52.65 -15.98 -2.06
N GLU A 510 52.62 -17.25 -1.68
CA GLU A 510 53.44 -18.33 -2.24
C GLU A 510 52.73 -19.05 -3.41
N GLY A 511 51.52 -18.62 -3.78
CA GLY A 511 50.71 -19.23 -4.84
C GLY A 511 50.00 -20.52 -4.41
N ASN A 512 49.99 -20.84 -3.11
CA ASN A 512 49.36 -22.03 -2.57
C ASN A 512 47.90 -21.73 -2.13
N ASN A 513 47.04 -22.73 -2.27
CA ASN A 513 45.61 -22.65 -1.92
C ASN A 513 45.34 -22.54 -0.41
N ALA A 514 46.31 -22.88 0.43
CA ALA A 514 46.15 -22.92 1.88
C ALA A 514 47.43 -22.47 2.60
N THR A 515 47.29 -21.94 3.80
CA THR A 515 48.41 -21.56 4.67
C THR A 515 48.49 -22.52 5.85
N TRP A 516 49.58 -23.26 5.97
CA TRP A 516 49.78 -24.24 7.04
C TRP A 516 50.20 -23.59 8.36
N ASP A 517 49.71 -24.13 9.47
CA ASP A 517 50.19 -23.78 10.80
C ASP A 517 51.58 -24.37 11.06
N ALA A 518 52.27 -23.89 12.09
CA ALA A 518 53.63 -24.36 12.42
C ALA A 518 53.68 -25.85 12.83
N SER A 519 52.53 -26.48 13.09
CA SER A 519 52.43 -27.89 13.46
C SER A 519 52.23 -28.82 12.26
N GLY A 520 51.86 -28.28 11.10
CA GLY A 520 51.49 -29.05 9.92
C GLY A 520 50.21 -29.88 10.08
N LEU A 521 49.42 -29.62 11.14
CA LEU A 521 48.18 -30.36 11.46
C LEU A 521 46.92 -29.51 11.25
N LYS A 522 47.09 -28.22 10.95
CA LYS A 522 46.01 -27.32 10.56
C LYS A 522 46.43 -26.44 9.40
N PHE A 523 45.48 -26.07 8.57
CA PHE A 523 45.67 -25.09 7.52
C PHE A 523 44.50 -24.10 7.50
N THR A 524 44.77 -22.88 7.07
CA THR A 524 43.78 -21.81 6.92
C THR A 524 43.44 -21.64 5.45
N LEU A 525 42.14 -21.59 5.15
CA LEU A 525 41.59 -21.22 3.85
C LEU A 525 40.93 -19.85 3.92
N LYS A 526 41.09 -19.06 2.85
CA LYS A 526 40.47 -17.74 2.72
C LYS A 526 39.88 -17.59 1.33
N GLY A 527 38.82 -16.82 1.21
CA GLY A 527 38.19 -16.57 -0.07
C GLY A 527 37.10 -15.51 0.00
N GLU A 528 36.37 -15.40 -1.11
CA GLU A 528 35.21 -14.54 -1.23
C GLU A 528 33.95 -15.37 -1.53
N VAL A 529 32.81 -14.90 -1.05
CA VAL A 529 31.49 -15.44 -1.41
C VAL A 529 30.54 -14.29 -1.72
N LEU A 530 29.82 -14.40 -2.82
CA LEU A 530 28.85 -13.39 -3.25
C LEU A 530 27.59 -14.07 -3.77
N ASP A 531 26.45 -13.62 -3.27
CA ASP A 531 25.15 -13.99 -3.81
C ASP A 531 24.73 -12.98 -4.90
N PRO A 532 24.43 -13.41 -6.14
CA PRO A 532 24.01 -12.51 -7.21
C PRO A 532 22.71 -11.75 -6.91
N ASP A 533 21.82 -12.31 -6.09
CA ASP A 533 20.49 -11.78 -5.77
C ASP A 533 20.46 -10.99 -4.45
N GLY A 534 21.58 -10.98 -3.72
CA GLY A 534 21.74 -10.29 -2.45
C GLY A 534 21.11 -11.03 -1.27
N GLU A 535 20.88 -12.34 -1.40
CA GLU A 535 20.43 -13.21 -0.32
C GLU A 535 21.56 -13.51 0.69
N ALA A 536 21.18 -13.90 1.91
CA ALA A 536 22.16 -14.30 2.92
C ALA A 536 22.70 -15.70 2.61
N VAL A 537 24.03 -15.85 2.64
CA VAL A 537 24.69 -17.13 2.32
C VAL A 537 25.22 -17.81 3.58
N THR A 538 25.01 -19.11 3.71
CA THR A 538 25.60 -20.01 4.69
C THR A 538 26.74 -20.81 4.07
N LEU A 539 27.88 -20.96 4.76
CA LEU A 539 29.02 -21.74 4.26
C LEU A 539 29.18 -23.05 5.02
N GLY A 540 29.56 -24.11 4.31
CA GLY A 540 29.93 -25.41 4.87
C GLY A 540 31.20 -25.94 4.22
N LEU A 541 31.97 -26.75 4.95
CA LEU A 541 33.19 -27.39 4.47
C LEU A 541 33.17 -28.87 4.78
N SER A 542 33.47 -29.71 3.80
CA SER A 542 33.62 -31.16 3.95
C SER A 542 35.06 -31.57 3.70
N LEU A 543 35.63 -32.34 4.63
CA LEU A 543 36.97 -32.93 4.51
C LEU A 543 36.99 -34.32 5.18
N CYS A 544 37.45 -35.35 4.45
CA CYS A 544 37.61 -36.73 4.94
C CYS A 544 36.36 -37.33 5.62
N GLY A 545 35.18 -36.98 5.11
CA GLY A 545 33.87 -37.43 5.61
C GLY A 545 33.34 -36.64 6.82
N SER A 546 34.07 -35.64 7.31
CA SER A 546 33.63 -34.72 8.36
C SER A 546 33.21 -33.37 7.77
N GLN A 547 32.28 -32.69 8.45
CA GLN A 547 31.78 -31.36 8.07
C GLN A 547 32.23 -30.31 9.09
N ALA A 548 32.46 -29.08 8.63
CA ALA A 548 32.80 -27.90 9.42
C ALA A 548 31.98 -26.69 8.93
N THR A 549 31.59 -25.82 9.87
CA THR A 549 30.72 -24.65 9.60
C THR A 549 31.22 -23.39 10.33
N ASP A 550 32.40 -23.44 10.92
CA ASP A 550 33.03 -22.40 11.75
C ASP A 550 33.77 -21.35 10.91
N PHE A 551 33.10 -20.83 9.88
CA PHE A 551 33.63 -19.75 9.05
C PHE A 551 33.59 -18.40 9.78
N THR A 552 34.68 -17.65 9.70
CA THR A 552 34.73 -16.24 10.07
C THR A 552 34.45 -15.39 8.83
N LYS A 553 33.34 -14.65 8.81
CA LYS A 553 32.93 -13.79 7.67
C LYS A 553 33.05 -12.31 8.01
N VAL A 554 33.62 -11.53 7.10
CA VAL A 554 33.66 -10.06 7.17
C VAL A 554 33.35 -9.51 5.78
N GLY A 555 32.11 -9.01 5.59
CA GLY A 555 31.60 -8.64 4.27
C GLY A 555 31.55 -9.87 3.35
N LYS A 556 32.09 -9.73 2.13
CA LYS A 556 32.21 -10.83 1.17
C LYS A 556 33.34 -11.83 1.47
N ASN A 557 34.27 -11.47 2.38
CA ASN A 557 35.43 -12.29 2.67
C ASN A 557 35.11 -13.34 3.73
N TRP A 558 35.64 -14.54 3.57
CA TRP A 558 35.54 -15.63 4.53
C TRP A 558 36.91 -16.24 4.84
N GLU A 559 37.05 -16.77 6.06
CA GLU A 559 38.23 -17.46 6.56
C GLU A 559 37.82 -18.66 7.43
N ILE A 560 38.51 -19.79 7.28
CA ILE A 560 38.28 -20.98 8.11
C ILE A 560 39.60 -21.71 8.40
N ASP A 561 39.76 -22.16 9.64
CA ASP A 561 40.88 -22.98 10.10
C ASP A 561 40.47 -24.46 10.13
N VAL A 562 41.10 -25.29 9.31
CA VAL A 562 40.73 -26.68 9.12
C VAL A 562 41.80 -27.60 9.68
N SER A 563 41.40 -28.60 10.48
CA SER A 563 42.32 -29.61 11.02
C SER A 563 42.26 -30.92 10.24
N ILE A 564 43.43 -31.49 9.93
CA ILE A 564 43.57 -32.76 9.23
C ILE A 564 43.52 -33.99 10.15
N ALA A 565 43.25 -33.82 11.46
CA ALA A 565 43.33 -34.90 12.44
C ALA A 565 42.49 -36.13 12.09
N THR A 566 41.33 -35.94 11.44
CA THR A 566 40.47 -37.03 10.95
C THR A 566 41.08 -37.76 9.75
N CYS A 567 41.67 -37.03 8.82
CA CYS A 567 42.33 -37.57 7.63
C CYS A 567 43.58 -38.40 7.99
N VAL A 568 44.37 -37.91 8.95
CA VAL A 568 45.56 -38.61 9.47
C VAL A 568 45.17 -39.94 10.11
N GLN A 569 44.05 -40.01 10.83
CA GLN A 569 43.53 -41.25 11.40
C GLN A 569 43.08 -42.27 10.34
N GLN A 570 42.69 -41.80 9.16
CA GLN A 570 42.26 -42.62 8.03
C GLN A 570 43.40 -42.95 7.05
N GLY A 571 44.60 -42.42 7.27
CA GLY A 571 45.78 -42.65 6.41
C GLY A 571 45.75 -41.90 5.08
N ILE A 572 44.98 -40.82 4.99
CA ILE A 572 44.83 -40.00 3.78
C ILE A 572 45.97 -38.96 3.72
N THR A 573 46.68 -38.88 2.59
CA THR A 573 47.83 -37.98 2.37
C THR A 573 47.54 -36.82 1.43
N GLU A 574 46.41 -36.86 0.69
CA GLU A 574 45.92 -35.76 -0.15
C GLU A 574 44.58 -35.27 0.41
N TYR A 575 44.48 -33.97 0.69
CA TYR A 575 43.30 -33.40 1.33
C TYR A 575 42.40 -32.74 0.29
N ASP A 576 41.33 -33.44 -0.12
CA ASP A 576 40.28 -32.89 -0.96
C ASP A 576 39.23 -32.20 -0.09
N VAL A 577 39.19 -30.87 -0.19
CA VAL A 577 38.29 -30.01 0.57
C VAL A 577 37.15 -29.56 -0.33
N ILE A 578 35.91 -29.84 0.08
CA ILE A 578 34.72 -29.37 -0.62
C ILE A 578 34.13 -28.23 0.21
N ILE A 579 34.19 -27.01 -0.30
CA ILE A 579 33.50 -25.85 0.27
C ILE A 579 32.13 -25.76 -0.40
N SER A 580 31.09 -25.51 0.38
CA SER A 580 29.72 -25.31 -0.09
C SER A 580 29.20 -23.96 0.39
N ALA A 581 28.46 -23.27 -0.46
CA ALA A 581 27.71 -22.07 -0.13
C ALA A 581 26.24 -22.30 -0.43
N THR A 582 25.37 -22.01 0.52
CA THR A 582 23.91 -22.17 0.40
C THR A 582 23.25 -20.83 0.66
N ASP A 583 22.50 -20.29 -0.30
CA ASP A 583 21.69 -19.09 -0.09
C ASP A 583 20.45 -19.36 0.79
N GLU A 584 19.69 -18.31 1.05
CA GLU A 584 18.45 -18.36 1.84
C GLU A 584 17.33 -19.14 1.14
N SER A 585 17.33 -19.12 -0.19
CA SER A 585 16.42 -19.89 -1.05
C SER A 585 16.79 -21.39 -1.14
N GLY A 586 17.93 -21.80 -0.59
CA GLY A 586 18.39 -23.18 -0.50
C GLY A 586 19.16 -23.69 -1.73
N ILE A 587 19.55 -22.82 -2.67
CA ILE A 587 20.41 -23.20 -3.80
C ILE A 587 21.86 -23.27 -3.32
N VAL A 588 22.60 -24.27 -3.82
CA VAL A 588 23.94 -24.60 -3.33
C VAL A 588 24.96 -24.51 -4.45
N SER A 589 26.08 -23.84 -4.18
CA SER A 589 27.30 -23.93 -4.99
C SER A 589 28.41 -24.63 -4.23
N THR A 590 29.31 -25.30 -4.94
CA THR A 590 30.43 -26.04 -4.35
C THR A 590 31.74 -25.75 -5.05
N LEU A 591 32.81 -25.62 -4.28
CA LEU A 591 34.19 -25.46 -4.74
C LEU A 591 35.07 -26.58 -4.16
N ASN A 592 35.72 -27.35 -5.04
CA ASN A 592 36.65 -28.40 -4.65
C ASN A 592 38.08 -27.88 -4.69
N VAL A 593 38.82 -28.06 -3.59
CA VAL A 593 40.18 -27.56 -3.42
C VAL A 593 41.06 -28.72 -2.98
N LEU A 594 42.05 -29.07 -3.80
CA LEU A 594 43.09 -30.02 -3.44
C LEU A 594 44.21 -29.32 -2.67
N ILE A 595 44.53 -29.84 -1.49
CA ILE A 595 45.63 -29.36 -0.66
C ILE A 595 46.64 -30.50 -0.49
N LYS A 596 47.87 -30.25 -0.95
CA LYS A 596 48.99 -31.18 -0.79
C LYS A 596 49.53 -31.13 0.64
N ASN A 597 50.07 -32.25 1.10
CA ASN A 597 50.73 -32.33 2.39
C ASN A 597 51.99 -31.46 2.39
N GLN A 598 52.19 -30.68 3.46
CA GLN A 598 53.35 -29.81 3.64
C GLN A 598 54.69 -30.58 3.66
N TYR A 599 54.65 -31.88 3.96
CA TYR A 599 55.83 -32.75 4.06
C TYR A 599 56.07 -33.64 2.82
N ASP A 600 55.22 -33.57 1.79
CA ASP A 600 55.53 -34.20 0.51
C ASP A 600 56.57 -33.33 -0.20
N SER A 601 57.85 -33.63 0.06
CA SER A 601 58.94 -33.13 -0.77
C SER A 601 58.80 -33.73 -2.17
N ASP A 602 58.79 -32.87 -3.20
CA ASP A 602 59.07 -33.26 -4.58
C ASP A 602 60.48 -33.86 -4.64
N ASP A 603 60.59 -35.16 -4.39
CA ASP A 603 61.84 -35.92 -4.45
C ASP A 603 61.71 -37.01 -5.51
N THR A 604 61.66 -36.57 -6.76
CA THR A 604 62.06 -37.41 -7.90
C THR A 604 63.17 -36.71 -8.67
N SER A 605 64.37 -36.76 -8.11
CA SER A 605 65.60 -36.72 -8.90
C SER A 605 65.73 -38.06 -9.65
N ASP A 606 65.32 -38.11 -10.91
CA ASP A 606 65.80 -39.14 -11.83
C ASP A 606 66.58 -38.49 -12.95
N GLY A 607 67.88 -38.76 -12.95
CA GLY A 607 68.84 -38.20 -13.89
C GLY A 607 68.96 -39.07 -15.13
N SER A 608 68.86 -38.47 -16.31
CA SER A 608 69.50 -38.98 -17.52
C SER A 608 69.81 -37.83 -18.50
N SER A 609 71.12 -37.58 -18.63
CA SER A 609 71.91 -36.94 -19.70
C SER A 609 71.22 -36.59 -21.04
N ASP A 610 71.41 -35.37 -21.57
CA ASP A 610 72.59 -35.01 -22.41
C ASP A 610 72.59 -33.53 -22.88
N ASP A 611 73.76 -32.92 -22.71
CA ASP A 611 74.49 -31.94 -23.55
C ASP A 611 73.79 -30.74 -24.25
N SER A 612 74.07 -29.51 -23.80
CA SER A 612 75.06 -28.60 -24.44
C SER A 612 74.84 -27.08 -24.17
N SER A 613 75.97 -26.43 -23.85
CA SER A 613 76.31 -24.99 -23.91
C SER A 613 75.73 -23.97 -22.92
N ASP A 614 76.65 -23.42 -22.12
CA ASP A 614 76.60 -22.19 -21.32
C ASP A 614 76.04 -20.98 -22.08
N ASP A 615 75.23 -20.14 -21.39
CA ASP A 615 75.65 -18.77 -21.02
C ASP A 615 74.60 -18.05 -20.14
N SER A 616 75.03 -17.71 -18.92
CA SER A 616 74.63 -16.60 -18.02
C SER A 616 73.15 -16.31 -17.67
N GLU A 617 72.92 -16.19 -16.36
CA GLU A 617 71.65 -15.89 -15.68
C GLU A 617 71.00 -14.53 -16.00
N SER A 618 69.67 -14.51 -16.13
CA SER A 618 68.81 -13.59 -15.36
C SER A 618 67.35 -14.06 -15.34
N SER A 619 66.83 -14.36 -14.15
CA SER A 619 65.42 -14.26 -13.70
C SER A 619 64.36 -13.85 -14.74
N GLY A 620 63.49 -14.79 -15.13
CA GLY A 620 62.27 -14.54 -15.91
C GLY A 620 61.08 -15.28 -15.31
N LEU A 621 60.07 -14.52 -14.87
CA LEU A 621 58.74 -14.98 -14.42
C LEU A 621 58.03 -15.81 -15.50
N PRO A 622 57.17 -16.79 -15.14
CA PRO A 622 56.35 -17.50 -16.12
C PRO A 622 55.30 -16.58 -16.74
N SER A 623 55.10 -16.78 -18.04
CA SER A 623 54.26 -16.02 -18.96
C SER A 623 52.78 -16.03 -18.59
N VAL A 624 52.19 -14.84 -18.49
CA VAL A 624 50.75 -14.59 -18.66
C VAL A 624 50.36 -15.00 -20.08
N SER A 625 49.34 -15.85 -20.19
CA SER A 625 48.78 -16.33 -21.45
C SER A 625 48.38 -15.17 -22.38
N LEU A 626 48.90 -15.22 -23.61
CA LEU A 626 48.72 -14.25 -24.70
C LEU A 626 47.26 -14.01 -25.12
N LEU A 627 46.30 -14.76 -24.57
CA LEU A 627 44.87 -14.64 -24.87
C LEU A 627 44.17 -13.57 -24.02
N ALA A 628 44.66 -13.27 -22.81
CA ALA A 628 44.07 -12.26 -21.92
C ALA A 628 44.41 -10.82 -22.34
N THR A 629 45.56 -10.62 -22.99
CA THR A 629 45.97 -9.30 -23.51
C THR A 629 45.28 -8.94 -24.82
N LEU A 630 44.82 -9.91 -25.62
CA LEU A 630 44.03 -9.65 -26.83
C LEU A 630 42.58 -9.23 -26.52
N SER A 631 41.97 -9.75 -25.46
CA SER A 631 40.61 -9.36 -25.03
C SER A 631 40.57 -7.97 -24.40
N VAL A 632 41.55 -7.62 -23.56
CA VAL A 632 41.63 -6.29 -22.93
C VAL A 632 41.96 -5.19 -23.95
N THR A 633 42.77 -5.47 -24.98
CA THR A 633 43.08 -4.48 -26.03
C THR A 633 41.93 -4.26 -27.02
N LEU A 634 41.11 -5.28 -27.28
CA LEU A 634 39.88 -5.13 -28.08
C LEU A 634 38.77 -4.36 -27.35
N LEU A 635 38.60 -4.56 -26.04
CA LEU A 635 37.67 -3.76 -25.23
C LEU A 635 38.15 -2.30 -25.06
N GLY A 636 39.46 -2.08 -24.92
CA GLY A 636 40.04 -0.73 -24.86
C GLY A 636 39.87 0.07 -26.16
N ALA A 637 39.97 -0.58 -27.32
CA ALA A 637 39.78 0.06 -28.62
C ALA A 637 38.30 0.37 -28.93
N ALA A 638 37.35 -0.41 -28.40
CA ALA A 638 35.92 -0.13 -28.51
C ALA A 638 35.49 1.04 -27.62
N PHE A 639 36.08 1.20 -26.43
CA PHE A 639 35.78 2.31 -25.51
C PHE A 639 36.38 3.64 -25.97
N ALA A 640 37.56 3.63 -26.60
CA ALA A 640 38.17 4.85 -27.15
C ALA A 640 37.45 5.38 -28.41
N ARG A 641 36.75 4.51 -29.16
CA ARG A 641 35.99 4.91 -30.35
C ARG A 641 34.61 5.51 -30.05
N ARG A 642 34.10 5.34 -28.83
CA ARG A 642 32.82 5.90 -28.38
C ARG A 642 32.93 7.28 -27.72
N LYS A 643 34.14 7.86 -27.66
CA LYS A 643 34.41 9.22 -27.16
C LYS A 643 34.78 10.22 -28.27
N LEU A 644 34.67 9.80 -29.52
CA LEU A 644 34.84 10.60 -30.73
C LEU A 644 33.73 10.20 -31.74
N GLU A 645 32.48 10.34 -31.31
CA GLU A 645 31.30 10.64 -32.13
C GLU A 645 30.31 11.46 -31.30
#